data_AF-A0A532TQV3-F1
#
_entry.id   AF-A0A532TQV3-F1
#
_cell.length_a   1.000
_cell.length_b   1.000
_cell.length_c   1.000
_cell.angle_alpha   90.00
_cell.angle_beta   90.00
_cell.angle_gamma   90.00
#
_symmetry.space_group_name_H-M   'P 1'
#
loop_
_entity.id
_entity.type
_entity.pdbx_description
1 polymer ?
#
loop_
_entity_poly.entity_id
_entity_poly.type
_entity_poly.pdbx_seq_one_letter_code
_entity_poly.pdbx_strand_id
1 'polypeptide(L)'
;MNQRTWVILTICALIMTRSTVATAQAPARITGTEPLTLEGDIASHLVAGVDRFLLGELEKSIERRGRHWSYDFSSQEAYSASVEPNRKRLAHIIGVRDERIPFDAPELIGTIEQPALVGQGESCDVYAVRWPAFGDVHAEGLLLVPSKGAPVGDIVAIGDADQVPEMLAGLIEGVPIESQFARRLAESGCRVLVPALISRQMVRRVAAGGSRSVTLTNREFLYRSAFEMGRHVIGYEVQKVLAAIDWFKKQNTKVGVMGWGEGGLIAFYAGALDTRIDTVCVSGYFDNRQNVWCEPIDRNVFGLLDEFGDAELASMVVPRTLIIEAARGPEVVIPAGTRAAPGRLVTPELENVRSEIERLMKLISRSNFETDIRLLVSGNSAGPYGTDKVLSELLESVAGVKLAPSGPAPHRLVKSFDLKGRQERQLHEIDRHNQWLLSESSYVRRQFFSKLDTSSIEKFEKTAERYRKYFYEDVIGKFEYDLLQPDVCSRKTYDEAKYAGYEVVMDVFPDVIAYGILLVPKDIKRGQRRPVVVCQHGLEGRPQNVVAGNHQAYHDYAAKLADRGFVTFAPQNLYIFKDRFRTLQRKANPIRKSLFSIMVPQHQQIVSWLCSLPYVDSDRIAFYGLSYGGKTAMRVPPLVGNYCLAICSADFNEWIWKNVSTRSPYSYIWSGEYEIFEFDLGNTFNYAEMAALITPRPFMVERGHFDGVAPDETVAYEFAKVRYLYQAQLGIGDRCEIEWFPGPHTINGKGTFEFLHKHLSWPNPHR
;
A
#
# COMPACT_ATOMS: atom_id res chain seq x y z
N MET A 1 114.06 15.73 7.56
CA MET A 1 113.63 17.02 6.97
C MET A 1 113.07 16.76 5.57
N ASN A 2 111.87 17.31 5.30
CA ASN A 2 111.19 17.61 4.01
C ASN A 2 111.06 16.50 2.95
N GLN A 3 109.88 15.91 2.73
CA GLN A 3 108.65 16.38 2.05
C GLN A 3 108.76 16.58 0.51
N ARG A 4 107.94 15.80 -0.21
CA ARG A 4 107.64 15.86 -1.65
C ARG A 4 106.11 16.02 -1.81
N THR A 5 105.68 16.80 -2.80
CA THR A 5 104.26 17.04 -3.11
C THR A 5 103.98 16.79 -4.59
N TRP A 6 102.86 16.11 -4.88
CA TRP A 6 102.15 16.07 -6.16
C TRP A 6 100.67 16.36 -5.86
N VAL A 7 99.96 17.12 -6.71
CA VAL A 7 98.53 17.47 -6.56
C VAL A 7 97.74 16.90 -7.74
N ILE A 8 96.58 16.30 -7.45
CA ILE A 8 95.61 15.72 -8.40
C ILE A 8 94.31 16.56 -8.36
N LEU A 9 93.70 16.78 -9.53
CA LEU A 9 92.40 17.43 -9.76
C LEU A 9 91.21 16.49 -9.42
N THR A 10 90.11 17.05 -8.92
CA THR A 10 88.77 16.41 -8.98
C THR A 10 87.68 17.48 -9.13
N ILE A 11 86.79 17.30 -10.11
CA ILE A 11 85.62 18.14 -10.40
C ILE A 11 84.37 17.41 -9.86
N CYS A 12 83.55 18.10 -9.06
CA CYS A 12 82.23 17.61 -8.61
C CYS A 12 81.10 18.20 -9.48
N ALA A 13 80.26 17.35 -10.06
CA ALA A 13 78.98 17.73 -10.65
C ALA A 13 77.84 17.20 -9.78
N LEU A 14 76.98 18.10 -9.27
CA LEU A 14 75.77 17.80 -8.52
C LEU A 14 74.60 17.56 -9.51
N ILE A 15 73.97 16.38 -9.46
CA ILE A 15 72.73 16.08 -10.18
C ILE A 15 71.56 16.31 -9.23
N MET A 16 70.74 17.33 -9.49
CA MET A 16 69.41 17.50 -8.87
C MET A 16 68.38 16.66 -9.64
N THR A 17 67.91 15.56 -9.06
CA THR A 17 66.72 14.84 -9.55
C THR A 17 65.45 15.50 -9.01
N ARG A 18 64.72 16.20 -9.88
CA ARG A 18 63.32 16.59 -9.61
C ARG A 18 62.45 15.33 -9.67
N SER A 19 62.03 14.83 -8.52
CA SER A 19 60.96 13.84 -8.44
C SER A 19 59.62 14.50 -8.79
N THR A 20 59.21 14.40 -10.06
CA THR A 20 57.82 14.63 -10.45
C THR A 20 56.98 13.53 -9.81
N VAL A 21 56.22 13.87 -8.77
CA VAL A 21 55.14 13.01 -8.27
C VAL A 21 54.09 12.98 -9.39
N ALA A 22 54.13 11.93 -10.21
CA ALA A 22 53.05 11.64 -11.13
C ALA A 22 51.82 11.33 -10.27
N THR A 23 50.85 12.24 -10.25
CA THR A 23 49.51 11.96 -9.73
C THR A 23 48.93 10.84 -10.58
N ALA A 24 48.92 9.62 -10.07
CA ALA A 24 48.31 8.48 -10.74
C ALA A 24 46.84 8.81 -11.03
N GLN A 25 46.49 8.92 -12.31
CA GLN A 25 45.15 9.24 -12.74
C GLN A 25 44.22 8.09 -12.33
N ALA A 26 43.05 8.41 -11.75
CA ALA A 26 42.09 7.38 -11.35
C ALA A 26 41.63 6.57 -12.57
N PRO A 27 41.51 5.24 -12.45
CA PRO A 27 41.19 4.38 -13.59
C PRO A 27 39.83 4.74 -14.19
N ALA A 28 39.65 4.51 -15.49
CA ALA A 28 38.41 4.82 -16.21
C ALA A 28 37.19 3.99 -15.74
N ARG A 29 37.44 2.89 -15.02
CA ARG A 29 36.46 2.00 -14.40
C ARG A 29 37.00 1.45 -13.09
N ILE A 30 36.12 0.90 -12.26
CA ILE A 30 36.50 0.16 -11.06
C ILE A 30 37.19 -1.14 -11.48
N THR A 31 38.26 -1.52 -10.78
CA THR A 31 38.95 -2.80 -11.03
C THR A 31 37.99 -3.96 -10.79
N GLY A 32 37.88 -4.87 -11.76
CA GLY A 32 37.02 -6.06 -11.67
C GLY A 32 35.56 -5.85 -12.12
N THR A 33 35.22 -4.68 -12.69
CA THR A 33 33.88 -4.43 -13.27
C THR A 33 33.95 -4.33 -14.79
N GLU A 34 32.86 -4.65 -15.47
CA GLU A 34 32.71 -4.43 -16.90
C GLU A 34 32.48 -2.94 -17.24
N PRO A 35 32.71 -2.49 -18.48
CA PRO A 35 32.41 -1.12 -18.89
C PRO A 35 30.90 -0.85 -18.88
N LEU A 36 30.48 0.24 -18.24
CA LEU A 36 29.08 0.69 -18.32
C LEU A 36 28.78 1.34 -19.68
N THR A 37 28.10 0.59 -20.54
CA THR A 37 27.69 0.99 -21.91
C THR A 37 26.23 1.44 -22.00
N LEU A 38 25.45 1.33 -20.92
CA LEU A 38 24.06 1.77 -20.90
C LEU A 38 23.99 3.28 -21.16
N GLU A 39 23.24 3.65 -22.20
CA GLU A 39 23.00 5.04 -22.62
C GLU A 39 21.66 5.56 -22.08
N GLY A 40 21.46 6.88 -22.09
CA GLY A 40 20.22 7.51 -21.62
C GLY A 40 20.13 7.68 -20.09
N ASP A 41 18.90 7.91 -19.60
CA ASP A 41 18.64 8.09 -18.16
C ASP A 41 18.48 6.73 -17.47
N ILE A 42 19.55 6.27 -16.80
CA ILE A 42 19.59 4.96 -16.12
C ILE A 42 18.48 4.84 -15.07
N ALA A 43 18.10 5.93 -14.39
CA ALA A 43 16.98 5.90 -13.45
C ALA A 43 15.65 5.56 -14.17
N SER A 44 15.47 6.04 -15.40
CA SER A 44 14.30 5.70 -16.22
C SER A 44 14.31 4.23 -16.66
N HIS A 45 15.48 3.68 -17.01
CA HIS A 45 15.64 2.24 -17.28
C HIS A 45 15.28 1.39 -16.06
N LEU A 46 15.75 1.79 -14.88
CA LEU A 46 15.46 1.12 -13.61
C LEU A 46 13.95 1.09 -13.33
N VAL A 47 13.25 2.24 -13.39
CA VAL A 47 11.79 2.31 -13.17
C VAL A 47 11.03 1.49 -14.22
N ALA A 48 11.42 1.54 -15.50
CA ALA A 48 10.77 0.78 -16.57
C ALA A 48 11.03 -0.74 -16.46
N GLY A 49 12.19 -1.15 -15.98
CA GLY A 49 12.51 -2.55 -15.71
C GLY A 49 11.64 -3.12 -14.60
N VAL A 50 11.53 -2.40 -13.49
CA VAL A 50 10.65 -2.80 -12.37
C VAL A 50 9.17 -2.83 -12.79
N ASP A 51 8.74 -1.93 -13.68
CA ASP A 51 7.39 -1.97 -14.25
C ASP A 51 7.12 -3.29 -15.00
N ARG A 52 8.02 -3.68 -15.90
CA ARG A 52 7.92 -4.97 -16.63
C ARG A 52 7.96 -6.16 -15.68
N PHE A 53 8.85 -6.14 -14.71
CA PHE A 53 8.95 -7.19 -13.70
C PHE A 53 7.62 -7.37 -12.95
N LEU A 54 7.03 -6.28 -12.42
CA LEU A 54 5.78 -6.36 -11.66
C LEU A 54 4.58 -6.76 -12.52
N LEU A 55 4.52 -6.36 -13.79
CA LEU A 55 3.51 -6.84 -14.74
C LEU A 55 3.65 -8.36 -14.94
N GLY A 56 4.88 -8.86 -15.10
CA GLY A 56 5.13 -10.30 -15.18
C GLY A 56 4.76 -11.06 -13.90
N GLU A 57 4.98 -10.46 -12.72
CA GLU A 57 4.59 -11.05 -11.44
C GLU A 57 3.07 -11.09 -11.24
N LEU A 58 2.34 -10.08 -11.73
CA LEU A 58 0.89 -10.09 -11.76
C LEU A 58 0.38 -11.25 -12.62
N GLU A 59 0.88 -11.44 -13.84
CA GLU A 59 0.48 -12.56 -14.70
C GLU A 59 0.75 -13.93 -14.06
N LYS A 60 1.95 -14.14 -13.50
CA LYS A 60 2.30 -15.38 -12.79
C LYS A 60 1.44 -15.64 -11.56
N SER A 61 0.81 -14.60 -10.98
CA SER A 61 0.01 -14.77 -9.77
C SER A 61 -1.19 -15.71 -9.99
N ILE A 62 -1.75 -15.79 -11.20
CA ILE A 62 -2.85 -16.71 -11.53
C ILE A 62 -2.49 -18.16 -11.19
N GLU A 63 -1.31 -18.62 -11.65
CA GLU A 63 -0.85 -20.00 -11.41
C GLU A 63 -0.42 -20.21 -9.96
N ARG A 64 0.18 -19.17 -9.34
CA ARG A 64 0.71 -19.27 -7.97
C ARG A 64 -0.37 -19.32 -6.90
N ARG A 65 -1.53 -18.68 -7.11
CA ARG A 65 -2.64 -18.66 -6.14
C ARG A 65 -3.05 -20.05 -5.69
N GLY A 66 -3.00 -21.05 -6.58
CA GLY A 66 -3.39 -22.43 -6.30
C GLY A 66 -2.71 -23.04 -5.06
N ARG A 67 -1.50 -22.57 -4.69
CA ARG A 67 -0.79 -23.02 -3.47
C ARG A 67 -1.49 -22.67 -2.16
N HIS A 68 -2.40 -21.69 -2.19
CA HIS A 68 -3.17 -21.21 -1.03
C HIS A 68 -4.53 -21.89 -0.88
N TRP A 69 -4.86 -22.84 -1.76
CA TRP A 69 -6.16 -23.52 -1.78
C TRP A 69 -5.99 -25.02 -1.60
N SER A 70 -6.83 -25.60 -0.75
CA SER A 70 -6.84 -27.04 -0.46
C SER A 70 -8.29 -27.51 -0.39
N TYR A 71 -8.95 -27.59 -1.55
CA TYR A 71 -10.35 -27.98 -1.65
C TYR A 71 -10.59 -29.43 -1.20
N ASP A 72 -11.60 -29.63 -0.35
CA ASP A 72 -12.14 -30.95 -0.04
C ASP A 72 -13.49 -31.12 -0.75
N PHE A 73 -13.54 -32.00 -1.74
CA PHE A 73 -14.73 -32.24 -2.55
C PHE A 73 -15.57 -33.43 -2.07
N SER A 74 -15.36 -33.93 -0.85
CA SER A 74 -16.06 -35.13 -0.36
C SER A 74 -17.53 -34.90 0.00
N SER A 75 -17.88 -33.68 0.46
CA SER A 75 -19.25 -33.23 0.69
C SER A 75 -19.34 -31.69 0.61
N GLN A 76 -20.54 -31.13 0.62
CA GLN A 76 -20.75 -29.68 0.68
C GLN A 76 -20.17 -29.07 1.98
N GLU A 77 -20.35 -29.76 3.11
CA GLU A 77 -19.85 -29.34 4.41
C GLU A 77 -18.32 -29.38 4.46
N ALA A 78 -17.72 -30.45 3.94
CA ALA A 78 -16.27 -30.60 3.86
C ALA A 78 -15.66 -29.51 2.95
N TYR A 79 -16.29 -29.23 1.81
CA TYR A 79 -15.89 -28.16 0.90
C TYR A 79 -15.92 -26.79 1.59
N SER A 80 -17.04 -26.46 2.22
CA SER A 80 -17.21 -25.19 2.95
C SER A 80 -16.17 -25.03 4.05
N ALA A 81 -15.90 -26.10 4.82
CA ALA A 81 -14.87 -26.09 5.86
C ALA A 81 -13.45 -25.93 5.27
N SER A 82 -13.18 -26.51 4.11
CA SER A 82 -11.86 -26.45 3.46
C SER A 82 -11.50 -25.05 2.94
N VAL A 83 -12.49 -24.24 2.56
CA VAL A 83 -12.29 -22.85 2.07
C VAL A 83 -12.46 -21.78 3.17
N GLU A 84 -12.82 -22.18 4.39
CA GLU A 84 -12.97 -21.26 5.53
C GLU A 84 -11.69 -20.45 5.84
N PRO A 85 -10.46 -21.01 5.77
CA PRO A 85 -9.24 -20.21 5.89
C PRO A 85 -9.15 -19.10 4.84
N ASN A 86 -9.59 -19.37 3.60
CA ASN A 86 -9.61 -18.38 2.51
C ASN A 86 -10.64 -17.28 2.78
N ARG A 87 -11.81 -17.60 3.37
CA ARG A 87 -12.78 -16.57 3.81
C ARG A 87 -12.18 -15.66 4.87
N LYS A 88 -11.53 -16.24 5.90
CA LYS A 88 -10.85 -15.47 6.95
C LYS A 88 -9.77 -14.57 6.38
N ARG A 89 -9.06 -15.06 5.37
CA ARG A 89 -8.03 -14.28 4.67
C ARG A 89 -8.63 -13.13 3.87
N LEU A 90 -9.69 -13.37 3.10
CA LEU A 90 -10.42 -12.31 2.40
C LEU A 90 -10.92 -11.24 3.39
N ALA A 91 -11.55 -11.67 4.50
CA ALA A 91 -12.03 -10.78 5.55
C ALA A 91 -10.90 -9.91 6.11
N HIS A 92 -9.73 -10.50 6.37
CA HIS A 92 -8.57 -9.76 6.84
C HIS A 92 -8.08 -8.70 5.85
N ILE A 93 -7.86 -9.05 4.58
CA ILE A 93 -7.25 -8.13 3.59
C ILE A 93 -8.19 -6.99 3.16
N ILE A 94 -9.52 -7.19 3.25
CA ILE A 94 -10.48 -6.10 3.03
C ILE A 94 -10.87 -5.38 4.34
N GLY A 95 -10.44 -5.89 5.50
CA GLY A 95 -10.68 -5.25 6.80
C GLY A 95 -12.04 -5.52 7.43
N VAL A 96 -12.71 -6.62 7.11
CA VAL A 96 -13.89 -7.12 7.83
C VAL A 96 -13.41 -7.79 9.13
N ARG A 97 -13.10 -6.98 10.14
CA ARG A 97 -12.52 -7.45 11.42
C ARG A 97 -13.14 -6.80 12.66
N ASP A 98 -14.00 -5.80 12.48
CA ASP A 98 -14.64 -5.11 13.58
C ASP A 98 -15.91 -5.88 13.99
N GLU A 99 -16.22 -5.90 15.29
CA GLU A 99 -17.38 -6.63 15.78
C GLU A 99 -18.66 -5.92 15.32
N ARG A 100 -19.58 -6.68 14.72
CA ARG A 100 -20.87 -6.14 14.29
C ARG A 100 -21.80 -5.94 15.48
N ILE A 101 -22.59 -4.87 15.45
CA ILE A 101 -23.51 -4.52 16.54
C ILE A 101 -24.85 -5.26 16.34
N PRO A 102 -25.31 -6.10 17.28
CA PRO A 102 -26.64 -6.71 17.20
C PRO A 102 -27.75 -5.66 17.32
N PHE A 103 -28.79 -5.78 16.50
CA PHE A 103 -29.99 -4.93 16.55
C PHE A 103 -31.24 -5.72 16.14
N ASP A 104 -32.42 -5.29 16.59
CA ASP A 104 -33.69 -6.02 16.38
C ASP A 104 -34.28 -5.81 14.98
N ALA A 105 -34.32 -4.56 14.52
CA ALA A 105 -34.75 -4.17 13.19
C ALA A 105 -34.14 -2.82 12.80
N PRO A 106 -34.05 -2.50 11.49
CA PRO A 106 -33.64 -1.17 11.06
C PRO A 106 -34.54 -0.07 11.64
N GLU A 107 -33.93 1.04 12.01
CA GLU A 107 -34.62 2.24 12.47
C GLU A 107 -35.28 2.94 11.29
N LEU A 108 -36.54 3.33 11.46
CA LEU A 108 -37.26 4.19 10.52
C LEU A 108 -36.79 5.64 10.68
N ILE A 109 -36.27 6.23 9.60
CA ILE A 109 -35.74 7.61 9.60
C ILE A 109 -36.83 8.58 9.17
N GLY A 110 -37.40 9.31 10.14
CA GLY A 110 -38.34 10.39 9.91
C GLY A 110 -38.12 11.57 10.88
N THR A 111 -38.83 12.66 10.65
CA THR A 111 -38.91 13.83 11.55
C THR A 111 -40.37 14.08 11.94
N ILE A 112 -40.64 15.09 12.77
CA ILE A 112 -42.01 15.50 13.09
C ILE A 112 -42.74 16.11 11.88
N GLU A 113 -41.99 16.53 10.85
CA GLU A 113 -42.49 17.10 9.60
C GLU A 113 -42.50 16.12 8.43
N GLN A 114 -41.65 15.09 8.45
CA GLN A 114 -41.46 14.15 7.35
C GLN A 114 -41.53 12.69 7.83
N PRO A 115 -42.48 11.87 7.36
CA PRO A 115 -42.56 10.47 7.76
C PRO A 115 -41.40 9.66 7.16
N ALA A 116 -41.11 8.52 7.79
CA ALA A 116 -40.15 7.56 7.27
C ALA A 116 -40.63 6.83 6.01
N LEU A 117 -41.95 6.75 5.79
CA LEU A 117 -42.53 6.29 4.54
C LEU A 117 -42.32 7.36 3.46
N VAL A 118 -41.35 7.15 2.59
CA VAL A 118 -40.91 8.15 1.61
C VAL A 118 -41.46 7.93 0.20
N GLY A 119 -41.98 6.73 -0.07
CA GLY A 119 -42.61 6.40 -1.34
C GLY A 119 -43.63 5.29 -1.21
N GLN A 120 -44.63 5.29 -2.09
CA GLN A 120 -45.69 4.28 -2.12
C GLN A 120 -46.02 3.89 -3.57
N GLY A 121 -45.82 2.63 -3.90
CA GLY A 121 -46.23 2.03 -5.18
C GLY A 121 -47.49 1.20 -5.04
N GLU A 122 -47.92 0.56 -6.13
CA GLU A 122 -49.13 -0.30 -6.13
C GLU A 122 -48.92 -1.62 -5.37
N SER A 123 -47.66 -2.07 -5.25
CA SER A 123 -47.28 -3.36 -4.68
C SER A 123 -46.18 -3.27 -3.61
N CYS A 124 -45.59 -2.10 -3.37
CA CYS A 124 -44.59 -1.91 -2.33
C CYS A 124 -44.60 -0.51 -1.70
N ASP A 125 -44.28 -0.47 -0.40
CA ASP A 125 -44.04 0.74 0.38
C ASP A 125 -42.52 0.92 0.56
N VAL A 126 -42.05 2.17 0.48
CA VAL A 126 -40.62 2.50 0.55
C VAL A 126 -40.32 3.34 1.79
N TYR A 127 -39.50 2.80 2.69
CA TYR A 127 -39.13 3.43 3.95
C TYR A 127 -37.67 3.90 3.93
N ALA A 128 -37.40 5.10 4.44
CA ALA A 128 -36.05 5.52 4.77
C ALA A 128 -35.60 4.84 6.07
N VAL A 129 -34.44 4.18 6.04
CA VAL A 129 -33.96 3.37 7.17
C VAL A 129 -32.48 3.58 7.48
N ARG A 130 -32.12 3.26 8.73
CA ARG A 130 -30.75 3.18 9.23
C ARG A 130 -30.58 1.93 10.09
N TRP A 131 -29.41 1.30 10.08
CA TRP A 131 -29.09 0.21 11.00
C TRP A 131 -27.63 0.28 11.46
N PRO A 132 -27.32 -0.12 12.70
CA PRO A 132 -25.94 -0.14 13.17
C PRO A 132 -25.16 -1.25 12.45
N ALA A 133 -23.89 -0.99 12.14
CA ALA A 133 -23.02 -1.95 11.49
C ALA A 133 -21.91 -2.43 12.44
N PHE A 134 -20.97 -1.56 12.81
CA PHE A 134 -19.85 -1.86 13.69
C PHE A 134 -19.42 -0.58 14.41
N GLY A 135 -18.92 -0.70 15.65
CA GLY A 135 -18.57 0.46 16.47
C GLY A 135 -19.72 1.47 16.54
N ASP A 136 -19.46 2.70 16.12
CA ASP A 136 -20.44 3.79 16.00
C ASP A 136 -20.80 4.14 14.53
N VAL A 137 -20.50 3.22 13.60
CA VAL A 137 -20.80 3.34 12.18
C VAL A 137 -22.14 2.68 11.87
N HIS A 138 -23.00 3.42 11.18
CA HIS A 138 -24.27 2.94 10.68
C HIS A 138 -24.21 2.73 9.17
N ALA A 139 -25.13 1.92 8.68
CA ALA A 139 -25.58 1.96 7.30
C ALA A 139 -26.87 2.76 7.21
N GLU A 140 -27.03 3.52 6.12
CA GLU A 140 -28.27 4.22 5.79
C GLU A 140 -28.73 3.81 4.39
N GLY A 141 -30.04 3.80 4.14
CA GLY A 141 -30.60 3.39 2.86
C GLY A 141 -32.11 3.43 2.80
N LEU A 142 -32.67 2.61 1.92
CA LEU A 142 -34.11 2.38 1.80
C LEU A 142 -34.48 0.93 2.09
N LEU A 143 -35.65 0.71 2.66
CA LEU A 143 -36.29 -0.58 2.81
C LEU A 143 -37.58 -0.58 2.00
N LEU A 144 -37.66 -1.42 0.98
CA LEU A 144 -38.86 -1.64 0.18
C LEU A 144 -39.56 -2.88 0.73
N VAL A 145 -40.82 -2.72 1.14
CA VAL A 145 -41.64 -3.78 1.73
C VAL A 145 -42.85 -4.02 0.85
N PRO A 146 -43.17 -5.26 0.45
CA PRO A 146 -44.38 -5.57 -0.28
C PRO A 146 -45.62 -5.10 0.49
N SER A 147 -46.50 -4.35 -0.15
CA SER A 147 -47.73 -3.83 0.48
C SER A 147 -48.83 -4.89 0.58
N LYS A 148 -48.64 -6.06 -0.06
CA LYS A 148 -49.59 -7.18 -0.10
C LYS A 148 -48.91 -8.46 0.35
N GLY A 149 -49.36 -9.02 1.47
CA GLY A 149 -48.87 -10.30 1.99
C GLY A 149 -47.52 -10.21 2.70
N ALA A 150 -47.06 -11.35 3.21
CA ALA A 150 -45.73 -11.46 3.80
C ALA A 150 -44.66 -11.50 2.69
N PRO A 151 -43.44 -10.98 2.94
CA PRO A 151 -42.33 -11.10 1.99
C PRO A 151 -42.04 -12.56 1.63
N VAL A 152 -41.82 -12.84 0.35
CA VAL A 152 -41.48 -14.19 -0.14
C VAL A 152 -39.97 -14.47 -0.14
N GLY A 153 -39.15 -13.43 0.03
CA GLY A 153 -37.70 -13.51 0.11
C GLY A 153 -37.11 -12.18 0.58
N ASP A 154 -35.89 -12.22 1.12
CA ASP A 154 -35.15 -11.05 1.58
C ASP A 154 -33.95 -10.79 0.68
N ILE A 155 -33.81 -9.58 0.16
CA ILE A 155 -32.72 -9.26 -0.76
C ILE A 155 -32.04 -7.96 -0.35
N VAL A 156 -30.71 -7.96 -0.30
CA VAL A 156 -29.92 -6.71 -0.30
C VAL A 156 -29.60 -6.36 -1.76
N ALA A 157 -30.07 -5.20 -2.23
CA ALA A 157 -29.90 -4.72 -3.59
C ALA A 157 -28.97 -3.49 -3.61
N ILE A 158 -27.80 -3.59 -4.24
CA ILE A 158 -26.71 -2.62 -4.11
C ILE A 158 -26.36 -2.00 -5.47
N GLY A 159 -26.46 -0.68 -5.58
CA GLY A 159 -26.06 0.06 -6.79
C GLY A 159 -24.55 0.27 -6.90
N ASP A 160 -24.12 0.90 -7.99
CA ASP A 160 -22.76 1.46 -8.04
C ASP A 160 -22.58 2.57 -7.00
N ALA A 161 -21.32 2.91 -6.67
CA ALA A 161 -21.00 3.93 -5.67
C ALA A 161 -21.70 5.28 -5.91
N ASP A 162 -21.97 5.65 -7.16
CA ASP A 162 -22.63 6.91 -7.50
C ASP A 162 -24.16 6.79 -7.72
N GLN A 163 -24.74 5.61 -7.52
CA GLN A 163 -26.18 5.37 -7.52
C GLN A 163 -26.75 5.41 -6.11
N VAL A 164 -27.58 6.41 -5.82
CA VAL A 164 -28.26 6.49 -4.52
C VAL A 164 -29.45 5.51 -4.47
N PRO A 165 -29.82 5.00 -3.27
CA PRO A 165 -30.93 4.08 -3.10
C PRO A 165 -32.24 4.52 -3.76
N GLU A 166 -32.53 5.83 -3.71
CA GLU A 166 -33.72 6.44 -4.28
C GLU A 166 -33.83 6.25 -5.81
N MET A 167 -32.69 6.20 -6.52
CA MET A 167 -32.68 5.94 -7.97
C MET A 167 -33.07 4.50 -8.28
N LEU A 168 -32.54 3.53 -7.52
CA LEU A 168 -32.86 2.11 -7.68
C LEU A 168 -34.30 1.77 -7.28
N ALA A 169 -34.88 2.54 -6.36
CA ALA A 169 -36.28 2.45 -5.97
C ALA A 169 -37.23 3.16 -6.95
N GLY A 170 -36.70 3.89 -7.94
CA GLY A 170 -37.51 4.65 -8.91
C GLY A 170 -38.18 5.91 -8.33
N LEU A 171 -37.68 6.45 -7.21
CA LEU A 171 -38.22 7.65 -6.55
C LEU A 171 -37.66 8.96 -7.13
N ILE A 172 -36.50 8.88 -7.77
CA ILE A 172 -35.85 9.98 -8.49
C ILE A 172 -35.21 9.44 -9.78
N GLU A 173 -34.92 10.34 -10.72
CA GLU A 173 -34.18 10.03 -11.95
C GLU A 173 -32.72 9.64 -11.66
N GLY A 174 -32.11 8.86 -12.55
CA GLY A 174 -30.70 8.48 -12.50
C GLY A 174 -30.42 7.03 -12.87
N VAL A 175 -31.44 6.16 -12.78
CA VAL A 175 -31.37 4.76 -13.21
C VAL A 175 -32.55 4.46 -14.15
N PRO A 176 -32.31 3.90 -15.35
CA PRO A 176 -33.36 3.47 -16.28
C PRO A 176 -34.33 2.48 -15.63
N ILE A 177 -35.60 2.50 -16.04
CA ILE A 177 -36.66 1.69 -15.40
C ILE A 177 -36.38 0.19 -15.45
N GLU A 178 -35.77 -0.28 -16.55
CA GLU A 178 -35.34 -1.65 -16.76
C GLU A 178 -34.21 -2.09 -15.81
N SER A 179 -33.50 -1.13 -15.22
CA SER A 179 -32.36 -1.33 -14.34
C SER A 179 -32.65 -0.94 -12.88
N GLN A 180 -33.90 -0.58 -12.56
CA GLN A 180 -34.38 -0.36 -11.18
C GLN A 180 -34.61 -1.70 -10.46
N PHE A 181 -33.58 -2.54 -10.38
CA PHE A 181 -33.71 -3.92 -9.90
C PHE A 181 -34.22 -4.02 -8.46
N ALA A 182 -33.87 -3.08 -7.57
CA ALA A 182 -34.39 -3.06 -6.21
C ALA A 182 -35.93 -2.95 -6.18
N ARG A 183 -36.47 -2.02 -6.99
CA ARG A 183 -37.90 -1.84 -7.16
C ARG A 183 -38.56 -3.07 -7.77
N ARG A 184 -38.01 -3.61 -8.86
CA ARG A 184 -38.57 -4.78 -9.57
C ARG A 184 -38.64 -6.04 -8.68
N LEU A 185 -37.64 -6.25 -7.83
CA LEU A 185 -37.63 -7.33 -6.85
C LEU A 185 -38.71 -7.12 -5.77
N ALA A 186 -38.90 -5.89 -5.30
CA ALA A 186 -39.95 -5.56 -4.33
C ALA A 186 -41.36 -5.72 -4.94
N GLU A 187 -41.56 -5.28 -6.18
CA GLU A 187 -42.81 -5.49 -6.93
C GLU A 187 -43.16 -6.98 -7.12
N SER A 188 -42.14 -7.84 -7.07
CA SER A 188 -42.27 -9.31 -7.16
C SER A 188 -42.46 -9.99 -5.80
N GLY A 189 -42.66 -9.21 -4.72
CA GLY A 189 -43.00 -9.72 -3.39
C GLY A 189 -41.81 -9.92 -2.44
N CYS A 190 -40.59 -9.52 -2.81
CA CYS A 190 -39.44 -9.55 -1.90
C CYS A 190 -39.40 -8.33 -0.98
N ARG A 191 -38.88 -8.50 0.24
CA ARG A 191 -38.43 -7.37 1.06
C ARG A 191 -37.01 -7.02 0.63
N VAL A 192 -36.80 -5.77 0.24
CA VAL A 192 -35.53 -5.34 -0.38
C VAL A 192 -34.91 -4.22 0.43
N LEU A 193 -33.67 -4.43 0.88
CA LEU A 193 -32.87 -3.40 1.54
C LEU A 193 -31.85 -2.84 0.55
N VAL A 194 -31.79 -1.52 0.43
CA VAL A 194 -30.96 -0.80 -0.54
C VAL A 194 -30.00 0.13 0.21
N PRO A 195 -28.77 -0.32 0.52
CA PRO A 195 -27.79 0.51 1.24
C PRO A 195 -27.24 1.62 0.35
N ALA A 196 -26.96 2.78 0.95
CA ALA A 196 -26.14 3.81 0.32
C ALA A 196 -24.65 3.45 0.43
N LEU A 197 -23.92 3.62 -0.67
CA LEU A 197 -22.46 3.48 -0.70
C LEU A 197 -21.78 4.85 -0.63
N ILE A 198 -20.49 4.85 -0.29
CA ILE A 198 -19.67 6.06 -0.36
C ILE A 198 -19.40 6.37 -1.84
N SER A 199 -19.93 7.50 -2.32
CA SER A 199 -19.76 7.98 -3.71
C SER A 199 -18.32 8.22 -4.16
N ARG A 200 -18.10 8.19 -5.47
CA ARG A 200 -16.84 8.63 -6.11
C ARG A 200 -16.83 10.12 -6.45
N GLN A 201 -17.78 10.89 -5.92
CA GLN A 201 -17.78 12.33 -6.11
C GLN A 201 -16.42 12.94 -5.76
N MET A 202 -15.82 13.64 -6.72
CA MET A 202 -14.59 14.40 -6.54
C MET A 202 -14.87 15.64 -5.70
N VAL A 203 -14.24 15.72 -4.54
CA VAL A 203 -14.44 16.83 -3.59
C VAL A 203 -13.08 17.48 -3.30
N ARG A 204 -13.03 18.80 -3.46
CA ARG A 204 -11.90 19.60 -3.01
C ARG A 204 -11.93 19.68 -1.49
N ARG A 205 -10.86 19.24 -0.85
CA ARG A 205 -10.66 19.30 0.61
C ARG A 205 -9.42 20.12 0.92
N VAL A 206 -9.48 20.83 2.04
CA VAL A 206 -8.43 21.74 2.50
C VAL A 206 -8.04 21.35 3.92
N ALA A 207 -6.74 21.21 4.15
CA ALA A 207 -6.20 20.92 5.47
C ALA A 207 -6.53 22.06 6.45
N ALA A 208 -6.59 21.74 7.74
CA ALA A 208 -6.72 22.75 8.79
C ALA A 208 -5.64 23.84 8.64
N GLY A 209 -6.04 25.11 8.66
CA GLY A 209 -5.14 26.25 8.44
C GLY A 209 -4.83 26.59 6.99
N GLY A 210 -5.39 25.87 6.00
CA GLY A 210 -5.35 26.27 4.59
C GLY A 210 -4.03 26.01 3.85
N SER A 211 -3.05 25.36 4.49
CA SER A 211 -1.70 25.18 3.93
C SER A 211 -1.61 24.19 2.76
N ARG A 212 -2.54 23.23 2.68
CA ARG A 212 -2.61 22.20 1.63
C ARG A 212 -4.05 21.93 1.23
N SER A 213 -4.24 21.52 -0.02
CA SER A 213 -5.52 21.06 -0.53
C SER A 213 -5.35 19.91 -1.52
N VAL A 214 -6.36 19.06 -1.60
CA VAL A 214 -6.44 17.92 -2.52
C VAL A 214 -7.83 17.87 -3.13
N THR A 215 -7.97 17.28 -4.31
CA THR A 215 -9.28 16.94 -4.86
C THR A 215 -9.34 15.43 -5.00
N LEU A 216 -10.06 14.76 -4.10
CA LEU A 216 -10.14 13.30 -4.00
C LEU A 216 -11.59 12.85 -4.13
N THR A 217 -11.82 11.63 -4.60
CA THR A 217 -13.12 10.98 -4.42
C THR A 217 -13.42 10.80 -2.92
N ASN A 218 -14.70 10.68 -2.52
CA ASN A 218 -15.00 10.35 -1.12
C ASN A 218 -14.43 8.97 -0.73
N ARG A 219 -14.40 8.02 -1.66
CA ARG A 219 -13.81 6.68 -1.45
C ARG A 219 -12.30 6.73 -1.22
N GLU A 220 -11.54 7.45 -2.05
CA GLU A 220 -10.09 7.57 -1.88
C GLU A 220 -9.74 8.29 -0.56
N PHE A 221 -10.50 9.32 -0.19
CA PHE A 221 -10.30 10.01 1.08
C PHE A 221 -10.35 9.06 2.28
N LEU A 222 -11.35 8.17 2.34
CA LEU A 222 -11.46 7.16 3.39
C LEU A 222 -10.45 6.01 3.23
N TYR A 223 -10.15 5.61 1.99
CA TYR A 223 -9.20 4.54 1.69
C TYR A 223 -7.85 4.83 2.33
N ARG A 224 -7.33 6.05 2.18
CA ARG A 224 -6.00 6.44 2.66
C ARG A 224 -5.80 6.14 4.16
N SER A 225 -6.71 6.62 5.01
CA SER A 225 -6.65 6.35 6.46
C SER A 225 -6.99 4.90 6.80
N ALA A 226 -7.97 4.31 6.12
CA ALA A 226 -8.39 2.93 6.40
C ALA A 226 -7.27 1.94 6.10
N PHE A 227 -6.59 2.07 4.94
CA PHE A 227 -5.57 1.16 4.46
C PHE A 227 -4.40 1.06 5.45
N GLU A 228 -3.91 2.20 5.94
CA GLU A 228 -2.85 2.27 6.96
C GLU A 228 -3.26 1.55 8.26
N MET A 229 -4.55 1.57 8.60
CA MET A 229 -5.12 0.90 9.77
C MET A 229 -5.57 -0.55 9.49
N GLY A 230 -5.23 -1.11 8.32
CA GLY A 230 -5.58 -2.48 7.94
C GLY A 230 -7.04 -2.65 7.52
N ARG A 231 -7.74 -1.57 7.23
CA ARG A 231 -9.13 -1.59 6.75
C ARG A 231 -9.19 -1.18 5.29
N HIS A 232 -10.34 -1.42 4.68
CA HIS A 232 -10.63 -0.99 3.34
C HIS A 232 -12.07 -0.49 3.26
N VAL A 233 -12.35 0.49 2.39
CA VAL A 233 -13.73 0.99 2.19
C VAL A 233 -14.67 -0.13 1.75
N ILE A 234 -14.17 -1.07 0.94
CA ILE A 234 -14.86 -2.33 0.59
C ILE A 234 -15.28 -3.10 1.85
N GLY A 235 -14.37 -3.32 2.80
CA GLY A 235 -14.70 -4.06 4.02
C GLY A 235 -15.72 -3.36 4.91
N TYR A 236 -15.67 -2.03 5.01
CA TYR A 236 -16.69 -1.27 5.73
C TYR A 236 -18.08 -1.42 5.10
N GLU A 237 -18.18 -1.35 3.76
CA GLU A 237 -19.45 -1.51 3.06
C GLU A 237 -19.94 -2.97 3.08
N VAL A 238 -19.04 -3.95 2.99
CA VAL A 238 -19.37 -5.36 3.20
C VAL A 238 -19.90 -5.58 4.63
N GLN A 239 -19.28 -4.99 5.66
CA GLN A 239 -19.79 -5.11 7.05
C GLN A 239 -21.20 -4.52 7.20
N LYS A 240 -21.51 -3.41 6.52
CA LYS A 240 -22.86 -2.83 6.48
C LYS A 240 -23.88 -3.79 5.87
N VAL A 241 -23.50 -4.50 4.80
CA VAL A 241 -24.33 -5.55 4.19
C VAL A 241 -24.48 -6.76 5.12
N LEU A 242 -23.39 -7.24 5.73
CA LEU A 242 -23.43 -8.37 6.65
C LEU A 242 -24.27 -8.09 7.91
N ALA A 243 -24.29 -6.84 8.39
CA ALA A 243 -25.19 -6.41 9.47
C ALA A 243 -26.67 -6.50 9.04
N ALA A 244 -26.98 -6.18 7.78
CA ALA A 244 -28.32 -6.42 7.24
C ALA A 244 -28.65 -7.91 7.14
N ILE A 245 -27.68 -8.75 6.77
CA ILE A 245 -27.85 -10.22 6.76
C ILE A 245 -28.13 -10.74 8.17
N ASP A 246 -27.45 -10.23 9.20
CA ASP A 246 -27.73 -10.60 10.60
C ASP A 246 -29.20 -10.35 10.99
N TRP A 247 -29.80 -9.27 10.48
CA TRP A 247 -31.23 -9.01 10.68
C TRP A 247 -32.12 -9.93 9.83
N PHE A 248 -31.82 -10.11 8.54
CA PHE A 248 -32.60 -10.99 7.66
C PHE A 248 -32.61 -12.44 8.14
N LYS A 249 -31.54 -12.94 8.75
CA LYS A 249 -31.53 -14.31 9.30
C LYS A 249 -32.39 -14.51 10.54
N LYS A 250 -32.95 -13.44 11.13
CA LYS A 250 -34.02 -13.53 12.15
C LYS A 250 -35.40 -13.81 11.53
N GLN A 251 -35.49 -13.79 10.21
CA GLN A 251 -36.71 -13.92 9.42
C GLN A 251 -36.75 -15.34 8.82
N ASN A 252 -37.95 -15.83 8.45
CA ASN A 252 -38.13 -17.20 7.97
C ASN A 252 -38.07 -17.31 6.42
N THR A 253 -37.25 -16.48 5.80
CA THR A 253 -37.14 -16.28 4.35
C THR A 253 -35.71 -16.52 3.88
N LYS A 254 -35.54 -16.98 2.64
CA LYS A 254 -34.21 -17.07 2.02
C LYS A 254 -33.66 -15.67 1.75
N VAL A 255 -32.34 -15.59 1.71
CA VAL A 255 -31.58 -14.36 1.62
C VAL A 255 -30.79 -14.31 0.31
N GLY A 256 -31.06 -13.30 -0.51
CA GLY A 256 -30.28 -12.97 -1.70
C GLY A 256 -29.46 -11.70 -1.53
N VAL A 257 -28.39 -11.56 -2.30
CA VAL A 257 -27.70 -10.29 -2.48
C VAL A 257 -27.43 -10.08 -3.97
N MET A 258 -27.76 -8.89 -4.47
CA MET A 258 -27.51 -8.49 -5.85
C MET A 258 -26.86 -7.12 -5.89
N GLY A 259 -25.91 -6.93 -6.81
CA GLY A 259 -25.49 -5.57 -7.13
C GLY A 259 -24.85 -5.40 -8.50
N TRP A 260 -24.70 -4.12 -8.87
CA TRP A 260 -24.11 -3.69 -10.13
C TRP A 260 -22.89 -2.77 -9.90
N GLY A 261 -21.83 -2.93 -10.69
CA GLY A 261 -20.62 -2.12 -10.55
C GLY A 261 -19.99 -2.30 -9.16
N GLU A 262 -19.91 -1.23 -8.36
CA GLU A 262 -19.44 -1.34 -6.98
C GLU A 262 -20.36 -2.16 -6.08
N GLY A 263 -21.67 -2.10 -6.30
CA GLY A 263 -22.58 -2.99 -5.64
C GLY A 263 -22.36 -4.46 -6.02
N GLY A 264 -21.91 -4.72 -7.25
CA GLY A 264 -21.53 -6.06 -7.71
C GLY A 264 -20.32 -6.59 -6.94
N LEU A 265 -19.30 -5.75 -6.75
CA LEU A 265 -18.14 -6.06 -5.90
C LEU A 265 -18.59 -6.38 -4.46
N ILE A 266 -19.36 -5.49 -3.83
CA ILE A 266 -19.77 -5.65 -2.43
C ILE A 266 -20.67 -6.88 -2.25
N ALA A 267 -21.62 -7.10 -3.16
CA ALA A 267 -22.47 -8.29 -3.17
C ALA A 267 -21.64 -9.57 -3.27
N PHE A 268 -20.65 -9.57 -4.16
CA PHE A 268 -19.79 -10.71 -4.38
C PHE A 268 -18.94 -11.03 -3.15
N TYR A 269 -18.32 -10.01 -2.55
CA TYR A 269 -17.45 -10.18 -1.39
C TYR A 269 -18.25 -10.55 -0.14
N ALA A 270 -19.45 -9.98 0.05
CA ALA A 270 -20.37 -10.40 1.12
C ALA A 270 -20.78 -11.87 0.94
N GLY A 271 -21.15 -12.27 -0.28
CA GLY A 271 -21.46 -13.65 -0.63
C GLY A 271 -20.29 -14.61 -0.39
N ALA A 272 -19.06 -14.19 -0.72
CA ALA A 272 -17.85 -14.95 -0.48
C ALA A 272 -17.46 -15.03 1.01
N LEU A 273 -17.93 -14.15 1.88
CA LEU A 273 -17.63 -14.19 3.32
C LEU A 273 -18.70 -14.89 4.15
N ASP A 274 -19.97 -14.73 3.80
CA ASP A 274 -21.08 -15.18 4.63
C ASP A 274 -21.88 -16.28 3.94
N THR A 275 -21.80 -17.49 4.49
CA THR A 275 -22.46 -18.69 3.97
C THR A 275 -23.98 -18.67 4.16
N ARG A 276 -24.52 -17.72 4.93
CA ARG A 276 -25.98 -17.60 5.19
C ARG A 276 -26.75 -16.92 4.05
N ILE A 277 -26.04 -16.35 3.07
CA ILE A 277 -26.61 -15.77 1.84
C ILE A 277 -26.85 -16.90 0.84
N ASP A 278 -28.10 -17.18 0.48
CA ASP A 278 -28.49 -18.31 -0.36
C ASP A 278 -28.16 -18.10 -1.86
N THR A 279 -28.29 -16.86 -2.35
CA THR A 279 -28.07 -16.51 -3.76
C THR A 279 -27.28 -15.21 -3.90
N VAL A 280 -26.25 -15.22 -4.74
CA VAL A 280 -25.41 -14.05 -5.02
C VAL A 280 -25.52 -13.69 -6.50
N CYS A 281 -25.88 -12.45 -6.80
CA CYS A 281 -25.93 -11.93 -8.17
C CYS A 281 -24.94 -10.78 -8.37
N VAL A 282 -24.01 -10.96 -9.30
CA VAL A 282 -22.92 -10.03 -9.61
C VAL A 282 -23.10 -9.51 -11.03
N SER A 283 -23.38 -8.21 -11.17
CA SER A 283 -23.59 -7.58 -12.48
C SER A 283 -22.54 -6.53 -12.80
N GLY A 284 -21.99 -6.57 -14.02
CA GLY A 284 -21.09 -5.53 -14.54
C GLY A 284 -19.79 -5.33 -13.76
N TYR A 285 -19.33 -6.36 -13.02
CA TYR A 285 -18.12 -6.31 -12.18
C TYR A 285 -17.14 -7.47 -12.44
N PHE A 286 -17.64 -8.71 -12.55
CA PHE A 286 -16.84 -9.93 -12.60
C PHE A 286 -15.81 -9.91 -13.76
N ASP A 287 -14.53 -10.14 -13.48
CA ASP A 287 -13.43 -10.05 -14.46
C ASP A 287 -12.19 -10.86 -14.00
N ASN A 288 -11.13 -10.95 -14.80
CA ASN A 288 -9.88 -11.64 -14.42
C ASN A 288 -9.03 -10.87 -13.37
N ARG A 289 -9.34 -9.58 -13.15
CA ARG A 289 -8.75 -8.66 -12.16
C ARG A 289 -7.25 -8.37 -12.28
N GLN A 290 -6.54 -8.90 -13.28
CA GLN A 290 -5.08 -8.72 -13.43
C GLN A 290 -4.66 -7.27 -13.63
N ASN A 291 -5.59 -6.45 -14.16
CA ASN A 291 -5.40 -5.02 -14.36
C ASN A 291 -5.99 -4.15 -13.25
N VAL A 292 -6.30 -4.68 -12.06
CA VAL A 292 -6.88 -3.91 -10.94
C VAL A 292 -6.02 -2.70 -10.52
N TRP A 293 -4.71 -2.73 -10.79
CA TRP A 293 -3.81 -1.60 -10.57
C TRP A 293 -4.16 -0.35 -11.42
N CYS A 294 -4.91 -0.51 -12.52
CA CYS A 294 -5.42 0.57 -13.36
C CYS A 294 -6.73 1.19 -12.85
N GLU A 295 -7.42 0.51 -11.94
CA GLU A 295 -8.74 0.94 -11.43
C GLU A 295 -8.60 2.12 -10.45
N PRO A 296 -9.68 2.74 -9.95
CA PRO A 296 -9.58 3.64 -8.79
C PRO A 296 -8.86 2.99 -7.61
N ILE A 297 -8.11 3.76 -6.83
CA ILE A 297 -7.27 3.22 -5.75
C ILE A 297 -8.10 2.56 -4.64
N ASP A 298 -9.36 2.94 -4.50
CA ASP A 298 -10.33 2.31 -3.59
C ASP A 298 -10.74 0.89 -3.99
N ARG A 299 -10.15 0.31 -5.05
CA ARG A 299 -10.20 -1.12 -5.37
C ARG A 299 -8.83 -1.83 -5.25
N ASN A 300 -7.77 -1.12 -4.86
CA ASN A 300 -6.42 -1.68 -4.70
C ASN A 300 -6.23 -2.32 -3.32
N VAL A 301 -6.55 -3.61 -3.23
CA VAL A 301 -6.48 -4.40 -1.99
C VAL A 301 -5.11 -5.09 -1.86
N PHE A 302 -4.47 -4.97 -0.69
CA PHE A 302 -3.18 -5.58 -0.43
C PHE A 302 -3.28 -7.10 -0.33
N GLY A 303 -2.59 -7.82 -1.21
CA GLY A 303 -2.56 -9.29 -1.25
C GLY A 303 -3.80 -9.96 -1.84
N LEU A 304 -4.69 -9.22 -2.52
CA LEU A 304 -5.83 -9.83 -3.21
C LEU A 304 -5.37 -10.86 -4.25
N LEU A 305 -4.56 -10.45 -5.22
CA LEU A 305 -4.06 -11.28 -6.30
C LEU A 305 -2.94 -12.25 -5.88
N ASP A 306 -2.48 -12.23 -4.63
CA ASP A 306 -1.62 -13.28 -4.07
C ASP A 306 -2.40 -14.59 -3.87
N GLU A 307 -3.70 -14.48 -3.57
CA GLU A 307 -4.55 -15.63 -3.18
C GLU A 307 -5.86 -15.74 -3.97
N PHE A 308 -6.36 -14.65 -4.56
CA PHE A 308 -7.70 -14.54 -5.13
C PHE A 308 -7.70 -13.85 -6.51
N GLY A 309 -8.31 -14.49 -7.50
CA GLY A 309 -9.03 -13.82 -8.59
C GLY A 309 -10.53 -13.96 -8.38
N ASP A 310 -11.34 -13.44 -9.31
CA ASP A 310 -12.79 -13.58 -9.17
C ASP A 310 -13.22 -15.06 -9.29
N ALA A 311 -12.49 -15.92 -10.00
CA ALA A 311 -12.73 -17.37 -10.01
C ALA A 311 -12.57 -18.00 -8.62
N GLU A 312 -11.52 -17.63 -7.89
CA GLU A 312 -11.28 -18.09 -6.51
C GLU A 312 -12.31 -17.53 -5.52
N LEU A 313 -12.73 -16.26 -5.68
CA LEU A 313 -13.80 -15.68 -4.87
C LEU A 313 -15.15 -16.36 -5.13
N ALA A 314 -15.42 -16.72 -6.39
CA ALA A 314 -16.64 -17.43 -6.79
C ALA A 314 -16.70 -18.85 -6.25
N SER A 315 -15.54 -19.53 -6.14
CA SER A 315 -15.49 -20.86 -5.52
C SER A 315 -15.93 -20.82 -4.05
N MET A 316 -15.71 -19.71 -3.33
CA MET A 316 -16.25 -19.52 -1.99
C MET A 316 -17.77 -19.29 -1.95
N VAL A 317 -18.43 -18.96 -3.05
CA VAL A 317 -19.90 -18.90 -3.10
C VAL A 317 -20.48 -20.31 -3.21
N VAL A 318 -19.86 -21.17 -4.03
CA VAL A 318 -20.23 -22.58 -4.25
C VAL A 318 -20.33 -23.35 -2.90
N PRO A 319 -21.32 -24.26 -2.74
CA PRO A 319 -22.32 -24.72 -3.72
C PRO A 319 -23.55 -23.82 -3.88
N ARG A 320 -23.61 -22.69 -3.18
CA ARG A 320 -24.76 -21.77 -3.24
C ARG A 320 -24.85 -21.12 -4.62
N THR A 321 -26.04 -20.64 -4.97
CA THR A 321 -26.30 -20.10 -6.31
C THR A 321 -25.47 -18.83 -6.56
N LEU A 322 -24.69 -18.84 -7.63
CA LEU A 322 -23.96 -17.68 -8.14
C LEU A 322 -24.47 -17.32 -9.55
N ILE A 323 -25.01 -16.11 -9.68
CA ILE A 323 -25.47 -15.55 -10.96
C ILE A 323 -24.50 -14.43 -11.36
N ILE A 324 -23.90 -14.55 -12.54
CA ILE A 324 -23.02 -13.54 -13.12
C ILE A 324 -23.72 -12.93 -14.33
N GLU A 325 -23.98 -11.63 -14.28
CA GLU A 325 -24.48 -10.86 -15.41
C GLU A 325 -23.33 -10.09 -16.07
N ALA A 326 -22.96 -10.52 -17.27
CA ALA A 326 -22.07 -9.81 -18.17
C ALA A 326 -22.86 -8.68 -18.86
N ALA A 327 -22.85 -7.50 -18.24
CA ALA A 327 -23.54 -6.29 -18.69
C ALA A 327 -22.61 -5.07 -18.64
N ARG A 328 -23.07 -3.94 -19.16
CA ARG A 328 -22.29 -2.70 -19.15
C ARG A 328 -21.97 -2.31 -17.72
N GLY A 329 -20.69 -2.14 -17.41
CA GLY A 329 -20.22 -1.70 -16.09
C GLY A 329 -20.21 -0.16 -15.97
N PRO A 330 -19.95 0.38 -14.77
CA PRO A 330 -19.73 1.81 -14.60
C PRO A 330 -18.42 2.24 -15.31
N GLU A 331 -18.46 3.37 -16.00
CA GLU A 331 -17.30 3.97 -16.66
C GLU A 331 -16.90 5.23 -15.90
N VAL A 332 -15.72 5.18 -15.26
CA VAL A 332 -15.22 6.25 -14.39
C VAL A 332 -13.79 6.58 -14.81
N VAL A 333 -13.44 7.87 -14.80
CA VAL A 333 -12.05 8.32 -14.99
C VAL A 333 -11.68 9.27 -13.87
N ILE A 334 -10.66 8.91 -13.09
CA ILE A 334 -9.99 9.80 -12.14
C ILE A 334 -8.74 10.35 -12.86
N PRO A 335 -8.73 11.63 -13.25
CA PRO A 335 -7.64 12.19 -14.03
C PRO A 335 -6.40 12.45 -13.17
N ALA A 336 -5.23 12.39 -13.82
CA ALA A 336 -3.97 12.83 -13.22
C ALA A 336 -3.98 14.33 -12.89
N GLY A 337 -3.07 14.75 -12.00
CA GLY A 337 -2.89 16.16 -11.63
C GLY A 337 -3.87 16.71 -10.56
N THR A 338 -4.84 15.90 -10.11
CA THR A 338 -5.79 16.25 -9.03
C THR A 338 -5.25 16.03 -7.61
N ARG A 339 -4.07 15.38 -7.51
CA ARG A 339 -3.49 14.78 -6.30
C ARG A 339 -4.21 13.51 -5.81
N ALA A 340 -5.28 13.09 -6.49
CA ALA A 340 -5.84 11.75 -6.37
C ALA A 340 -4.98 10.73 -7.13
N ALA A 341 -5.14 9.46 -6.80
CA ALA A 341 -4.56 8.38 -7.57
C ALA A 341 -5.28 8.27 -8.93
N PRO A 342 -4.57 8.41 -10.07
CA PRO A 342 -5.19 8.24 -11.38
C PRO A 342 -5.71 6.81 -11.54
N GLY A 343 -6.90 6.66 -12.10
CA GLY A 343 -7.53 5.35 -12.27
C GLY A 343 -8.73 5.41 -13.20
N ARG A 344 -9.11 4.27 -13.77
CA ARG A 344 -10.29 4.15 -14.64
C ARG A 344 -11.08 2.89 -14.36
N LEU A 345 -12.40 2.99 -14.40
CA LEU A 345 -13.30 1.85 -14.52
C LEU A 345 -13.75 1.75 -15.96
N VAL A 346 -13.72 0.53 -16.47
CA VAL A 346 -14.23 0.17 -17.79
C VAL A 346 -15.17 -1.02 -17.64
N THR A 347 -16.04 -1.21 -18.62
CA THR A 347 -16.89 -2.39 -18.69
C THR A 347 -16.02 -3.65 -18.81
N PRO A 348 -16.24 -4.70 -17.98
CA PRO A 348 -15.56 -5.98 -18.14
C PRO A 348 -15.76 -6.58 -19.53
N GLU A 349 -14.68 -6.98 -20.18
CA GLU A 349 -14.74 -7.60 -21.50
C GLU A 349 -15.39 -8.99 -21.40
N LEU A 350 -16.33 -9.31 -22.30
CA LEU A 350 -17.05 -10.59 -22.24
C LEU A 350 -16.12 -11.80 -22.26
N GLU A 351 -15.01 -11.71 -22.99
CA GLU A 351 -14.05 -12.81 -23.09
C GLU A 351 -13.33 -13.05 -21.76
N ASN A 352 -12.96 -11.98 -21.05
CA ASN A 352 -12.38 -12.12 -19.71
C ASN A 352 -13.39 -12.75 -18.75
N VAL A 353 -14.65 -12.30 -18.76
CA VAL A 353 -15.74 -12.88 -17.94
C VAL A 353 -15.86 -14.38 -18.21
N ARG A 354 -15.91 -14.78 -19.49
CA ARG A 354 -16.00 -16.20 -19.88
C ARG A 354 -14.79 -16.99 -19.41
N SER A 355 -13.58 -16.49 -19.66
CA SER A 355 -12.33 -17.15 -19.26
C SER A 355 -12.24 -17.35 -17.74
N GLU A 356 -12.73 -16.39 -16.96
CA GLU A 356 -12.69 -16.46 -15.50
C GLU A 356 -13.76 -17.42 -14.96
N ILE A 357 -14.93 -17.53 -15.63
CA ILE A 357 -15.91 -18.58 -15.34
C ILE A 357 -15.36 -19.96 -15.71
N GLU A 358 -14.68 -20.11 -16.84
CA GLU A 358 -14.01 -21.36 -17.19
C GLU A 358 -12.97 -21.76 -16.15
N ARG A 359 -12.21 -20.78 -15.61
CA ARG A 359 -11.31 -21.03 -14.48
C ARG A 359 -12.06 -21.51 -13.25
N LEU A 360 -13.17 -20.86 -12.87
CA LEU A 360 -14.02 -21.33 -11.78
C LEU A 360 -14.48 -22.78 -11.98
N MET A 361 -15.01 -23.11 -13.17
CA MET A 361 -15.46 -24.47 -13.48
C MET A 361 -14.33 -25.49 -13.38
N LYS A 362 -13.10 -25.12 -13.78
CA LYS A 362 -11.91 -25.97 -13.60
C LYS A 362 -11.59 -26.18 -12.12
N LEU A 363 -11.62 -25.12 -11.30
CA LEU A 363 -11.34 -25.19 -9.87
C LEU A 363 -12.27 -26.17 -9.15
N ILE A 364 -13.56 -26.15 -9.50
CA ILE A 364 -14.59 -26.98 -8.85
C ILE A 364 -14.92 -28.27 -9.60
N SER A 365 -14.19 -28.61 -10.66
CA SER A 365 -14.49 -29.75 -11.55
C SER A 365 -14.54 -31.12 -10.87
N ARG A 366 -13.91 -31.25 -9.69
CA ARG A 366 -13.87 -32.47 -8.88
C ARG A 366 -14.99 -32.55 -7.83
N SER A 367 -15.87 -31.56 -7.76
CA SER A 367 -17.01 -31.54 -6.83
C SER A 367 -17.93 -32.73 -7.09
N ASN A 368 -18.32 -33.43 -6.03
CA ASN A 368 -19.28 -34.53 -6.08
C ASN A 368 -20.70 -34.11 -5.68
N PHE A 369 -20.92 -32.80 -5.53
CA PHE A 369 -22.17 -32.16 -5.16
C PHE A 369 -22.64 -31.22 -6.27
N GLU A 370 -23.94 -30.92 -6.26
CA GLU A 370 -24.54 -30.00 -7.23
C GLU A 370 -24.01 -28.57 -7.04
N THR A 371 -23.73 -27.91 -8.15
CA THR A 371 -23.28 -26.51 -8.19
C THR A 371 -24.18 -25.72 -9.12
N ASP A 372 -24.60 -24.52 -8.71
CA ASP A 372 -25.50 -23.67 -9.49
C ASP A 372 -24.80 -22.35 -9.85
N ILE A 373 -24.17 -22.34 -11.03
CA ILE A 373 -23.44 -21.18 -11.58
C ILE A 373 -24.09 -20.79 -12.90
N ARG A 374 -24.55 -19.55 -13.00
CA ARG A 374 -25.28 -19.06 -14.17
C ARG A 374 -24.58 -17.85 -14.76
N LEU A 375 -24.19 -17.94 -16.04
CA LEU A 375 -23.72 -16.79 -16.83
C LEU A 375 -24.86 -16.26 -17.70
N LEU A 376 -25.18 -14.98 -17.53
CA LEU A 376 -26.16 -14.28 -18.33
C LEU A 376 -25.48 -13.12 -19.06
N VAL A 377 -25.60 -13.07 -20.38
CA VAL A 377 -24.96 -12.05 -21.22
C VAL A 377 -26.00 -11.06 -21.69
N SER A 378 -25.79 -9.78 -21.36
CA SER A 378 -26.61 -8.66 -21.79
C SER A 378 -25.86 -7.87 -22.87
N GLY A 379 -26.38 -7.89 -24.10
CA GLY A 379 -25.85 -7.08 -25.21
C GLY A 379 -24.34 -7.21 -25.44
N ASN A 380 -23.77 -8.43 -25.34
CA ASN A 380 -22.33 -8.67 -25.44
C ASN A 380 -21.49 -7.88 -24.41
N SER A 381 -21.94 -7.88 -23.15
CA SER A 381 -21.44 -7.03 -22.06
C SER A 381 -21.66 -5.52 -22.23
N ALA A 382 -22.32 -5.06 -23.31
CA ALA A 382 -22.64 -3.65 -23.51
C ALA A 382 -24.13 -3.33 -23.29
N GLY A 383 -24.94 -4.35 -22.96
CA GLY A 383 -26.36 -4.20 -22.68
C GLY A 383 -26.65 -3.65 -21.27
N PRO A 384 -27.95 -3.39 -20.97
CA PRO A 384 -28.38 -2.94 -19.65
C PRO A 384 -28.08 -4.00 -18.57
N TYR A 385 -27.97 -3.55 -17.33
CA TYR A 385 -27.81 -4.38 -16.14
C TYR A 385 -29.16 -4.55 -15.42
N GLY A 386 -29.25 -5.56 -14.55
CA GLY A 386 -30.46 -5.86 -13.82
C GLY A 386 -31.61 -6.32 -14.71
N THR A 387 -31.28 -6.99 -15.82
CA THR A 387 -32.26 -7.38 -16.84
C THR A 387 -33.35 -8.31 -16.29
N ASP A 388 -34.54 -8.28 -16.89
CA ASP A 388 -35.66 -9.17 -16.52
C ASP A 388 -35.27 -10.65 -16.46
N LYS A 389 -34.36 -11.08 -17.35
CA LYS A 389 -33.83 -12.45 -17.31
C LYS A 389 -33.06 -12.72 -16.01
N VAL A 390 -32.16 -11.83 -15.62
CA VAL A 390 -31.37 -11.95 -14.38
C VAL A 390 -32.26 -11.90 -13.15
N LEU A 391 -33.21 -10.97 -13.10
CA LEU A 391 -34.13 -10.87 -11.98
C LEU A 391 -35.02 -12.11 -11.86
N SER A 392 -35.44 -12.70 -12.99
CA SER A 392 -36.18 -13.96 -13.00
C SER A 392 -35.36 -15.12 -12.42
N GLU A 393 -34.10 -15.27 -12.83
CA GLU A 393 -33.22 -16.32 -12.27
C GLU A 393 -32.95 -16.13 -10.77
N LEU A 394 -32.77 -14.88 -10.33
CA LEU A 394 -32.58 -14.53 -8.92
C LEU A 394 -33.84 -14.84 -8.09
N LEU A 395 -35.01 -14.43 -8.56
CA LEU A 395 -36.29 -14.68 -7.88
C LEU A 395 -36.63 -16.17 -7.82
N GLU A 396 -36.34 -16.93 -8.87
CA GLU A 396 -36.53 -18.38 -8.87
C GLU A 396 -35.65 -19.04 -7.79
N SER A 397 -34.38 -18.63 -7.68
CA SER A 397 -33.44 -19.19 -6.70
C SER A 397 -33.79 -18.82 -5.24
N VAL A 398 -34.13 -17.54 -5.00
CA VAL A 398 -34.39 -17.01 -3.65
C VAL A 398 -35.81 -17.33 -3.17
N ALA A 399 -36.82 -17.26 -4.04
CA ALA A 399 -38.22 -17.31 -3.62
C ALA A 399 -39.09 -18.30 -4.41
N GLY A 400 -38.62 -18.86 -5.53
CA GLY A 400 -39.42 -19.74 -6.40
C GLY A 400 -40.64 -19.04 -7.01
N VAL A 401 -40.53 -17.72 -7.26
CA VAL A 401 -41.60 -16.89 -7.83
C VAL A 401 -41.19 -16.29 -9.16
N LYS A 402 -42.17 -15.98 -10.00
CA LYS A 402 -41.96 -15.31 -11.29
C LYS A 402 -41.80 -13.81 -11.10
N LEU A 403 -40.95 -13.20 -11.93
CA LEU A 403 -40.81 -11.75 -12.02
C LEU A 403 -42.15 -11.10 -12.38
N ALA A 404 -42.57 -10.12 -11.59
CA ALA A 404 -43.76 -9.34 -11.87
C ALA A 404 -43.53 -8.42 -13.10
N PRO A 405 -44.59 -8.11 -13.87
CA PRO A 405 -44.54 -7.02 -14.85
C PRO A 405 -44.11 -5.72 -14.16
N SER A 406 -43.29 -4.92 -14.85
CA SER A 406 -42.88 -3.61 -14.33
C SER A 406 -44.11 -2.72 -14.13
N GLY A 407 -44.32 -2.26 -12.90
CA GLY A 407 -45.43 -1.36 -12.55
C GLY A 407 -45.16 0.10 -12.93
N PRO A 408 -46.04 1.04 -12.54
CA PRO A 408 -45.69 2.46 -12.50
C PRO A 408 -44.71 2.76 -11.35
N ALA A 409 -43.86 3.78 -11.52
CA ALA A 409 -42.93 4.21 -10.48
C ALA A 409 -43.67 4.57 -9.17
N PRO A 410 -43.10 4.24 -7.99
CA PRO A 410 -43.73 4.59 -6.72
C PRO A 410 -43.97 6.09 -6.62
N HIS A 411 -45.13 6.48 -6.10
CA HIS A 411 -45.40 7.87 -5.82
C HIS A 411 -44.51 8.34 -4.67
N ARG A 412 -43.69 9.35 -4.94
CA ARG A 412 -42.83 9.99 -3.95
C ARG A 412 -43.68 10.82 -2.98
N LEU A 413 -43.59 10.50 -1.68
CA LEU A 413 -44.40 11.13 -0.64
C LEU A 413 -43.70 12.31 0.07
N VAL A 414 -42.41 12.50 -0.18
CA VAL A 414 -41.59 13.52 0.49
C VAL A 414 -41.10 14.61 -0.47
N LYS A 415 -41.06 15.86 -0.01
CA LYS A 415 -40.70 17.03 -0.83
C LYS A 415 -39.26 17.01 -1.33
N SER A 416 -38.32 16.49 -0.54
CA SER A 416 -36.88 16.43 -0.81
C SER A 416 -36.24 15.23 -0.11
N PHE A 417 -35.18 14.68 -0.70
CA PHE A 417 -34.30 13.72 -0.03
C PHE A 417 -33.01 14.42 0.38
N ASP A 418 -32.56 14.22 1.62
CA ASP A 418 -31.27 14.71 2.11
C ASP A 418 -30.12 13.78 1.68
N LEU A 419 -29.90 13.66 0.37
CA LEU A 419 -28.86 12.78 -0.19
C LEU A 419 -27.46 13.22 0.24
N LYS A 420 -27.22 14.54 0.23
CA LYS A 420 -25.94 15.13 0.62
C LYS A 420 -25.68 14.93 2.11
N GLY A 421 -26.64 15.20 2.99
CA GLY A 421 -26.46 14.99 4.42
C GLY A 421 -26.30 13.52 4.78
N ARG A 422 -26.98 12.58 4.10
CA ARG A 422 -26.70 11.14 4.23
C ARG A 422 -25.26 10.81 3.88
N GLN A 423 -24.77 11.30 2.73
CA GLN A 423 -23.39 11.08 2.30
C GLN A 423 -22.37 11.66 3.31
N GLU A 424 -22.62 12.87 3.83
CA GLU A 424 -21.75 13.51 4.83
C GLU A 424 -21.75 12.75 6.16
N ARG A 425 -22.90 12.27 6.64
CA ARG A 425 -22.99 11.44 7.86
C ARG A 425 -22.20 10.14 7.69
N GLN A 426 -22.46 9.40 6.61
CA GLN A 426 -21.79 8.11 6.35
C GLN A 426 -20.27 8.28 6.18
N LEU A 427 -19.81 9.34 5.51
CA LEU A 427 -18.40 9.69 5.39
C LEU A 427 -17.78 10.01 6.76
N HIS A 428 -18.46 10.84 7.55
CA HIS A 428 -17.97 11.30 8.85
C HIS A 428 -17.92 10.16 9.88
N GLU A 429 -18.88 9.25 9.89
CA GLU A 429 -18.84 8.07 10.76
C GLU A 429 -17.62 7.19 10.47
N ILE A 430 -17.34 6.88 9.20
CA ILE A 430 -16.18 6.06 8.84
C ILE A 430 -14.86 6.80 9.14
N ASP A 431 -14.76 8.09 8.82
CA ASP A 431 -13.57 8.86 9.18
C ASP A 431 -13.35 8.89 10.69
N ARG A 432 -14.40 9.18 11.47
CA ARG A 432 -14.33 9.18 12.93
C ARG A 432 -13.89 7.83 13.49
N HIS A 433 -14.38 6.73 12.92
CA HIS A 433 -13.92 5.39 13.26
C HIS A 433 -12.43 5.20 12.97
N ASN A 434 -11.94 5.63 11.80
CA ASN A 434 -10.50 5.60 11.49
C ASN A 434 -9.67 6.46 12.47
N GLN A 435 -10.18 7.62 12.88
CA GLN A 435 -9.51 8.48 13.86
C GLN A 435 -9.49 7.85 15.27
N TRP A 436 -10.52 7.10 15.66
CA TRP A 436 -10.52 6.29 16.88
C TRP A 436 -9.51 5.14 16.79
N LEU A 437 -9.46 4.42 15.66
CA LEU A 437 -8.45 3.39 15.43
C LEU A 437 -7.03 3.97 15.57
N LEU A 438 -6.79 5.18 15.05
CA LEU A 438 -5.51 5.88 15.23
C LEU A 438 -5.16 6.09 16.71
N SER A 439 -6.12 6.52 17.55
CA SER A 439 -5.85 6.70 19.00
C SER A 439 -5.55 5.38 19.71
N GLU A 440 -6.19 4.29 19.28
CA GLU A 440 -5.96 2.95 19.84
C GLU A 440 -4.67 2.29 19.34
N SER A 441 -4.18 2.70 18.17
CA SER A 441 -3.10 2.04 17.43
C SER A 441 -1.84 1.78 18.26
N SER A 442 -1.47 2.71 19.15
CA SER A 442 -0.29 2.54 20.02
C SER A 442 -0.44 1.42 21.06
N TYR A 443 -1.66 1.15 21.53
CA TYR A 443 -1.97 0.05 22.45
C TYR A 443 -1.92 -1.29 21.72
N VAL A 444 -2.49 -1.34 20.51
CA VAL A 444 -2.46 -2.51 19.63
C VAL A 444 -1.01 -2.89 19.29
N ARG A 445 -0.17 -1.92 18.89
CA ARG A 445 1.26 -2.16 18.61
C ARG A 445 2.02 -2.65 19.84
N ARG A 446 1.76 -2.09 21.03
CA ARG A 446 2.37 -2.60 22.28
C ARG A 446 2.00 -4.06 22.55
N GLN A 447 0.74 -4.44 22.31
CA GLN A 447 0.32 -5.84 22.44
C GLN A 447 0.99 -6.74 21.40
N PHE A 448 1.09 -6.29 20.15
CA PHE A 448 1.79 -6.99 19.08
C PHE A 448 3.26 -7.25 19.46
N PHE A 449 3.95 -6.25 20.01
CA PHE A 449 5.34 -6.33 20.50
C PHE A 449 5.53 -6.92 21.90
N SER A 450 4.49 -7.48 22.52
CA SER A 450 4.53 -7.97 23.92
C SER A 450 5.54 -9.10 24.21
N LYS A 451 6.11 -9.73 23.18
CA LYS A 451 7.11 -10.81 23.32
C LYS A 451 8.55 -10.35 23.15
N LEU A 452 8.79 -9.05 23.01
CA LEU A 452 10.12 -8.46 22.96
C LEU A 452 10.76 -8.51 24.36
N ASP A 453 11.85 -9.27 24.50
CA ASP A 453 12.55 -9.45 25.77
C ASP A 453 13.72 -8.46 25.88
N THR A 454 13.57 -7.46 26.75
CA THR A 454 14.59 -6.42 26.95
C THR A 454 15.52 -6.71 28.15
N SER A 455 15.51 -7.91 28.72
CA SER A 455 16.34 -8.25 29.88
C SER A 455 17.84 -8.36 29.56
N SER A 456 18.21 -8.54 28.29
CA SER A 456 19.58 -8.41 27.78
C SER A 456 19.55 -8.13 26.27
N ILE A 457 20.67 -7.64 25.73
CA ILE A 457 20.82 -7.41 24.28
C ILE A 457 20.63 -8.72 23.49
N GLU A 458 21.24 -9.80 23.93
CA GLU A 458 21.16 -11.11 23.25
C GLU A 458 19.70 -11.62 23.17
N LYS A 459 18.95 -11.53 24.27
CA LYS A 459 17.54 -11.94 24.30
C LYS A 459 16.66 -11.00 23.48
N PHE A 460 16.98 -9.71 23.50
CA PHE A 460 16.30 -8.72 22.67
C PHE A 460 16.48 -9.05 21.18
N GLU A 461 17.70 -9.25 20.71
CA GLU A 461 17.98 -9.58 19.31
C GLU A 461 17.25 -10.86 18.88
N LYS A 462 17.32 -11.91 19.71
CA LYS A 462 16.64 -13.17 19.46
C LYS A 462 15.11 -13.01 19.37
N THR A 463 14.51 -12.22 20.25
CA THR A 463 13.05 -12.00 20.26
C THR A 463 12.61 -10.94 19.25
N ALA A 464 13.48 -10.05 18.79
CA ALA A 464 13.21 -9.08 17.72
C ALA A 464 13.12 -9.76 16.35
N GLU A 465 13.80 -10.90 16.16
CA GLU A 465 13.88 -11.58 14.86
C GLU A 465 12.50 -12.00 14.30
N ARG A 466 11.57 -12.43 15.17
CA ARG A 466 10.21 -12.73 14.70
C ARG A 466 9.49 -11.52 14.11
N TYR A 467 9.77 -10.32 14.65
CA TYR A 467 9.17 -9.08 14.20
C TYR A 467 9.86 -8.57 12.94
N ARG A 468 11.17 -8.77 12.82
CA ARG A 468 11.92 -8.52 11.58
C ARG A 468 11.44 -9.42 10.43
N LYS A 469 11.21 -10.71 10.71
CA LYS A 469 10.63 -11.65 9.76
C LYS A 469 9.23 -11.22 9.32
N TYR A 470 8.35 -10.91 10.27
CA TYR A 470 7.00 -10.41 9.96
C TYR A 470 7.04 -9.09 9.16
N PHE A 471 7.94 -8.18 9.53
CA PHE A 471 8.13 -6.94 8.79
C PHE A 471 8.55 -7.21 7.33
N TYR A 472 9.46 -8.15 7.10
CA TYR A 472 9.90 -8.47 5.74
C TYR A 472 8.83 -9.21 4.93
N GLU A 473 8.23 -10.25 5.51
CA GLU A 473 7.34 -11.17 4.79
C GLU A 473 5.93 -10.64 4.66
N ASP A 474 5.38 -10.04 5.73
CA ASP A 474 3.97 -9.70 5.81
C ASP A 474 3.68 -8.21 5.55
N VAL A 475 4.60 -7.30 5.91
CA VAL A 475 4.44 -5.84 5.73
C VAL A 475 5.08 -5.37 4.43
N ILE A 476 6.39 -5.58 4.27
CA ILE A 476 7.10 -5.21 3.04
C ILE A 476 6.70 -6.12 1.90
N GLY A 477 6.62 -7.43 2.17
CA GLY A 477 6.36 -8.47 1.18
C GLY A 477 7.65 -8.91 0.48
N LYS A 478 8.23 -10.03 0.89
CA LYS A 478 9.44 -10.58 0.27
C LYS A 478 9.12 -11.27 -1.06
N PHE A 479 9.96 -11.07 -2.08
CA PHE A 479 9.94 -11.88 -3.30
C PHE A 479 10.68 -13.21 -3.10
N GLU A 480 10.11 -14.31 -3.60
CA GLU A 480 10.72 -15.65 -3.58
C GLU A 480 11.69 -15.82 -4.76
N TYR A 481 12.66 -14.92 -4.86
CA TYR A 481 13.72 -14.92 -5.87
C TYR A 481 15.08 -14.91 -5.19
N ASP A 482 16.02 -15.69 -5.74
CA ASP A 482 17.43 -15.52 -5.45
C ASP A 482 17.95 -14.28 -6.20
N LEU A 483 18.92 -13.60 -5.59
CA LEU A 483 19.64 -12.52 -6.24
C LEU A 483 20.43 -13.06 -7.43
N LEU A 484 20.39 -12.34 -8.56
CA LEU A 484 21.23 -12.64 -9.71
C LEU A 484 22.72 -12.41 -9.39
N GLN A 485 23.59 -12.97 -10.24
CA GLN A 485 24.98 -12.52 -10.26
C GLN A 485 24.99 -11.01 -10.54
N PRO A 486 25.79 -10.20 -9.81
CA PRO A 486 25.67 -8.75 -9.89
C PRO A 486 26.08 -8.17 -11.24
N ASP A 487 26.89 -8.87 -12.03
CA ASP A 487 27.39 -8.46 -13.36
C ASP A 487 27.74 -6.95 -13.44
N VAL A 488 28.56 -6.52 -12.46
CA VAL A 488 28.74 -5.10 -12.18
C VAL A 488 29.42 -4.38 -13.34
N CYS A 489 28.75 -3.34 -13.82
CA CYS A 489 29.26 -2.42 -14.82
C CYS A 489 29.59 -1.07 -14.17
N SER A 490 30.72 -0.45 -14.53
CA SER A 490 31.07 0.88 -14.05
C SER A 490 31.70 1.80 -15.10
N ARG A 491 31.56 3.11 -14.87
CA ARG A 491 32.19 4.18 -15.65
C ARG A 491 32.57 5.34 -14.74
N LYS A 492 33.78 5.87 -14.87
CA LYS A 492 34.21 7.07 -14.13
C LYS A 492 33.43 8.29 -14.60
N THR A 493 32.88 9.04 -13.64
CA THR A 493 32.05 10.24 -13.88
C THR A 493 32.59 11.48 -13.14
N TYR A 494 33.34 11.29 -12.06
CA TYR A 494 33.98 12.38 -11.31
C TYR A 494 35.46 12.10 -11.10
N ASP A 495 36.30 13.13 -11.17
CA ASP A 495 37.76 13.03 -10.95
C ASP A 495 38.27 14.22 -10.14
N GLU A 496 37.79 14.34 -8.90
CA GLU A 496 38.06 15.45 -7.99
C GLU A 496 39.42 15.32 -7.30
N ALA A 497 39.91 16.38 -6.65
CA ALA A 497 41.24 16.37 -6.03
C ALA A 497 41.44 15.24 -5.01
N LYS A 498 40.42 14.93 -4.19
CA LYS A 498 40.51 13.95 -3.09
C LYS A 498 39.86 12.60 -3.38
N TYR A 499 38.97 12.50 -4.35
CA TYR A 499 38.23 11.27 -4.66
C TYR A 499 37.97 11.13 -6.15
N ALA A 500 37.70 9.90 -6.60
CA ALA A 500 37.14 9.62 -7.91
C ALA A 500 35.71 9.08 -7.74
N GLY A 501 34.82 9.40 -8.69
CA GLY A 501 33.43 8.97 -8.66
C GLY A 501 33.08 8.12 -9.87
N TYR A 502 32.29 7.07 -9.64
CA TYR A 502 31.94 6.06 -10.64
C TYR A 502 30.43 5.83 -10.64
N GLU A 503 29.81 5.88 -11.82
CA GLU A 503 28.50 5.28 -12.00
C GLU A 503 28.64 3.75 -11.97
N VAL A 504 27.71 3.10 -11.29
CA VAL A 504 27.71 1.65 -11.09
C VAL A 504 26.31 1.12 -11.35
N VAL A 505 26.20 0.07 -12.16
CA VAL A 505 24.98 -0.70 -12.41
C VAL A 505 25.24 -2.16 -12.07
N MET A 506 24.27 -2.82 -11.46
CA MET A 506 24.31 -4.24 -11.13
C MET A 506 22.94 -4.89 -11.30
N ASP A 507 22.93 -6.16 -11.68
CA ASP A 507 21.71 -6.96 -11.79
C ASP A 507 21.24 -7.44 -10.41
N VAL A 508 19.91 -7.52 -10.23
CA VAL A 508 19.27 -7.89 -8.95
C VAL A 508 18.30 -9.05 -9.16
N PHE A 509 17.26 -8.83 -9.96
CA PHE A 509 16.29 -9.83 -10.42
C PHE A 509 16.11 -9.70 -11.94
N PRO A 510 15.42 -10.62 -12.62
CA PRO A 510 15.06 -10.41 -14.03
C PRO A 510 14.39 -9.04 -14.23
N ASP A 511 14.89 -8.24 -15.19
CA ASP A 511 14.49 -6.85 -15.47
C ASP A 511 14.75 -5.82 -14.34
N VAL A 512 15.27 -6.22 -13.19
CA VAL A 512 15.52 -5.33 -12.05
C VAL A 512 17.02 -5.13 -11.86
N ILE A 513 17.45 -3.87 -11.94
CA ILE A 513 18.83 -3.45 -11.69
C ILE A 513 18.91 -2.59 -10.43
N ALA A 514 20.09 -2.48 -9.83
CA ALA A 514 20.46 -1.40 -8.92
C ALA A 514 21.45 -0.46 -9.62
N TYR A 515 21.31 0.85 -9.39
CA TYR A 515 22.15 1.89 -9.97
C TYR A 515 22.55 2.89 -8.89
N GLY A 516 23.77 3.44 -8.97
CA GLY A 516 24.21 4.51 -8.10
C GLY A 516 25.56 5.10 -8.46
N ILE A 517 26.05 6.00 -7.61
CA ILE A 517 27.37 6.62 -7.73
C ILE A 517 28.24 6.20 -6.54
N LEU A 518 29.38 5.54 -6.81
CA LEU A 518 30.41 5.25 -5.83
C LEU A 518 31.47 6.36 -5.85
N LEU A 519 31.77 6.98 -4.70
CA LEU A 519 32.93 7.86 -4.53
C LEU A 519 34.01 7.13 -3.73
N VAL A 520 35.23 7.14 -4.28
CA VAL A 520 36.40 6.44 -3.74
C VAL A 520 37.51 7.46 -3.45
N PRO A 521 37.90 7.66 -2.19
CA PRO A 521 39.05 8.51 -1.85
C PRO A 521 40.35 8.05 -2.53
N LYS A 522 41.13 9.00 -3.05
CA LYS A 522 42.37 8.73 -3.80
C LYS A 522 43.56 8.38 -2.90
N ASP A 523 43.47 8.67 -1.61
CA ASP A 523 44.52 8.46 -0.62
C ASP A 523 44.41 7.10 0.11
N ILE A 524 43.57 6.18 -0.38
CA ILE A 524 43.50 4.80 0.11
C ILE A 524 44.85 4.11 -0.13
N LYS A 525 45.51 3.69 0.96
CA LYS A 525 46.78 2.96 0.89
C LYS A 525 46.55 1.50 0.54
N ARG A 526 47.55 0.84 -0.07
CA ARG A 526 47.50 -0.60 -0.33
C ARG A 526 47.24 -1.38 0.96
N GLY A 527 46.20 -2.23 0.96
CA GLY A 527 45.78 -3.01 2.13
C GLY A 527 44.95 -2.25 3.15
N GLN A 528 44.73 -0.94 2.99
CA GLN A 528 43.84 -0.17 3.85
C GLN A 528 42.39 -0.42 3.46
N ARG A 529 41.54 -0.70 4.45
CA ARG A 529 40.08 -0.74 4.31
C ARG A 529 39.44 0.48 4.95
N ARG A 530 38.40 1.02 4.32
CA ARG A 530 37.71 2.22 4.77
C ARG A 530 36.23 1.95 5.03
N PRO A 531 35.64 2.61 6.04
CA PRO A 531 34.20 2.56 6.25
C PRO A 531 33.45 3.18 5.06
N VAL A 532 32.22 2.69 4.86
CA VAL A 532 31.33 3.13 3.79
C VAL A 532 30.13 3.87 4.36
N VAL A 533 29.68 4.94 3.70
CA VAL A 533 28.39 5.57 3.97
C VAL A 533 27.51 5.52 2.72
N VAL A 534 26.40 4.80 2.81
CA VAL A 534 25.36 4.81 1.78
C VAL A 534 24.50 6.05 1.97
N CYS A 535 24.52 6.93 0.97
CA CYS A 535 23.95 8.28 1.02
C CYS A 535 22.67 8.35 0.18
N GLN A 536 21.51 8.29 0.82
CA GLN A 536 20.21 8.23 0.15
C GLN A 536 19.51 9.59 0.00
N HIS A 537 19.23 9.98 -1.24
CA HIS A 537 18.39 11.13 -1.58
C HIS A 537 16.89 10.87 -1.33
N GLY A 538 16.08 11.93 -1.28
CA GLY A 538 14.62 11.88 -1.14
C GLY A 538 13.83 11.79 -2.44
N LEU A 539 12.51 12.02 -2.34
CA LEU A 539 11.52 11.97 -3.42
C LEU A 539 11.93 12.83 -4.62
N GLU A 540 11.84 12.29 -5.83
CA GLU A 540 12.27 12.90 -7.10
C GLU A 540 13.76 13.31 -7.15
N GLY A 541 14.55 12.90 -6.15
CA GLY A 541 15.98 13.14 -6.11
C GLY A 541 16.77 12.16 -6.99
N ARG A 542 18.05 12.47 -7.16
CA ARG A 542 19.02 11.66 -7.89
C ARG A 542 20.32 11.51 -7.11
N PRO A 543 21.10 10.43 -7.34
CA PRO A 543 22.45 10.26 -6.78
C PRO A 543 23.35 11.48 -6.97
N GLN A 544 23.27 12.14 -8.13
CA GLN A 544 24.08 13.32 -8.43
C GLN A 544 23.81 14.47 -7.46
N ASN A 545 22.58 14.61 -6.94
CA ASN A 545 22.21 15.73 -6.05
C ASN A 545 22.88 15.66 -4.67
N VAL A 546 23.40 14.49 -4.27
CA VAL A 546 24.12 14.34 -3.00
C VAL A 546 25.64 14.41 -3.18
N VAL A 547 26.12 14.45 -4.44
CA VAL A 547 27.54 14.48 -4.81
C VAL A 547 27.99 15.88 -5.21
N ALA A 548 27.21 16.61 -6.01
CA ALA A 548 27.65 17.88 -6.57
C ALA A 548 26.48 18.85 -6.83
N GLY A 549 26.84 20.14 -6.94
CA GLY A 549 25.92 21.23 -7.27
C GLY A 549 25.32 21.94 -6.06
N ASN A 550 25.72 21.55 -4.84
CA ASN A 550 25.28 22.10 -3.56
C ASN A 550 23.75 22.22 -3.47
N HIS A 551 23.06 21.12 -3.80
CA HIS A 551 21.60 21.08 -3.73
C HIS A 551 21.11 21.50 -2.33
N GLN A 552 20.10 22.37 -2.27
CA GLN A 552 19.66 23.05 -1.04
C GLN A 552 19.32 22.13 0.14
N ALA A 553 18.93 20.87 -0.13
CA ALA A 553 18.58 19.89 0.89
C ALA A 553 19.73 18.94 1.26
N TYR A 554 20.75 18.80 0.41
CA TYR A 554 21.78 17.76 0.56
C TYR A 554 23.16 18.33 0.82
N HIS A 555 23.45 19.53 0.29
CA HIS A 555 24.72 20.20 0.43
C HIS A 555 25.92 19.30 0.12
N ASP A 556 25.83 18.49 -0.93
CA ASP A 556 26.88 17.59 -1.40
C ASP A 556 27.44 16.66 -0.30
N TYR A 557 26.58 16.22 0.63
CA TYR A 557 27.04 15.51 1.84
C TYR A 557 27.80 14.21 1.54
N ALA A 558 27.50 13.51 0.43
CA ALA A 558 28.26 12.32 0.03
C ALA A 558 29.70 12.70 -0.36
N ALA A 559 29.88 13.74 -1.17
CA ALA A 559 31.21 14.25 -1.52
C ALA A 559 31.97 14.76 -0.29
N LYS A 560 31.29 15.46 0.62
CA LYS A 560 31.89 15.94 1.88
C LYS A 560 32.35 14.79 2.79
N LEU A 561 31.64 13.66 2.79
CA LEU A 561 32.06 12.45 3.49
C LEU A 561 33.24 11.77 2.77
N ALA A 562 33.22 11.72 1.44
CA ALA A 562 34.36 11.22 0.65
C ALA A 562 35.64 12.03 0.91
N ASP A 563 35.53 13.36 1.00
CA ASP A 563 36.61 14.27 1.37
C ASP A 563 37.17 14.05 2.79
N ARG A 564 36.37 13.45 3.68
CA ARG A 564 36.76 13.02 5.04
C ARG A 564 37.34 11.61 5.07
N GLY A 565 37.45 10.98 3.90
CA GLY A 565 38.07 9.69 3.71
C GLY A 565 37.12 8.51 3.78
N PHE A 566 35.80 8.71 3.90
CA PHE A 566 34.83 7.61 3.75
C PHE A 566 34.74 7.18 2.29
N VAL A 567 34.46 5.90 2.02
CA VAL A 567 33.89 5.52 0.73
C VAL A 567 32.39 5.84 0.79
N THR A 568 31.81 6.40 -0.27
CA THR A 568 30.36 6.67 -0.27
C THR A 568 29.67 6.04 -1.46
N PHE A 569 28.46 5.53 -1.27
CA PHE A 569 27.63 5.03 -2.36
C PHE A 569 26.27 5.73 -2.33
N ALA A 570 25.89 6.39 -3.41
CA ALA A 570 24.61 7.07 -3.56
C ALA A 570 23.71 6.28 -4.53
N PRO A 571 22.81 5.41 -4.05
CA PRO A 571 21.90 4.65 -4.90
C PRO A 571 20.74 5.50 -5.43
N GLN A 572 20.30 5.20 -6.66
CA GLN A 572 19.03 5.66 -7.19
C GLN A 572 17.93 4.69 -6.73
N ASN A 573 16.99 5.19 -5.94
CA ASN A 573 15.76 4.46 -5.61
C ASN A 573 14.61 4.78 -6.58
N LEU A 574 13.52 4.02 -6.47
CA LEU A 574 12.41 4.02 -7.42
C LEU A 574 11.61 5.32 -7.47
N TYR A 575 11.63 6.14 -6.41
CA TYR A 575 10.73 7.28 -6.22
C TYR A 575 11.04 8.51 -7.08
N ILE A 576 11.01 8.33 -8.41
CA ILE A 576 11.28 9.35 -9.43
C ILE A 576 10.31 9.21 -10.61
N PHE A 577 10.05 10.32 -11.30
CA PHE A 577 9.12 10.44 -12.44
C PHE A 577 7.64 10.38 -12.07
N LYS A 578 7.28 10.87 -10.88
CA LYS A 578 5.90 11.09 -10.43
C LYS A 578 5.08 9.80 -10.54
N ASP A 579 3.99 9.81 -11.29
CA ASP A 579 3.05 8.68 -11.32
C ASP A 579 3.69 7.40 -11.91
N ARG A 580 4.77 7.51 -12.70
CA ARG A 580 5.47 6.32 -13.22
C ARG A 580 5.93 5.40 -12.09
N PHE A 581 6.55 5.92 -11.03
CA PHE A 581 6.93 5.06 -9.91
C PHE A 581 5.76 4.74 -8.98
N ARG A 582 4.83 5.68 -8.77
CA ARG A 582 3.69 5.46 -7.88
C ARG A 582 2.80 4.32 -8.36
N THR A 583 2.67 4.14 -9.68
CA THR A 583 1.95 2.99 -10.24
C THR A 583 2.64 1.65 -9.97
N LEU A 584 3.95 1.61 -9.66
CA LEU A 584 4.62 0.38 -9.26
C LEU A 584 4.07 -0.12 -7.90
N GLN A 585 3.84 0.78 -6.94
CA GLN A 585 3.18 0.41 -5.68
C GLN A 585 1.78 -0.19 -5.95
N ARG A 586 1.03 0.41 -6.89
CA ARG A 586 -0.32 -0.08 -7.26
C ARG A 586 -0.31 -1.48 -7.88
N LYS A 587 0.77 -1.85 -8.60
CA LYS A 587 0.99 -3.19 -9.14
C LYS A 587 1.47 -4.18 -8.07
N ALA A 588 2.30 -3.70 -7.14
CA ALA A 588 2.87 -4.51 -6.07
C ALA A 588 1.84 -4.90 -5.00
N ASN A 589 0.97 -3.96 -4.59
CA ASN A 589 0.00 -4.17 -3.52
C ASN A 589 -0.88 -5.42 -3.74
N PRO A 590 -1.54 -5.63 -4.90
CA PRO A 590 -2.38 -6.81 -5.12
C PRO A 590 -1.68 -8.15 -4.92
N ILE A 591 -0.39 -8.25 -5.20
CA ILE A 591 0.42 -9.47 -5.00
C ILE A 591 1.16 -9.48 -3.66
N ARG A 592 0.67 -8.69 -2.70
CA ARG A 592 1.20 -8.60 -1.32
C ARG A 592 2.67 -8.14 -1.28
N LYS A 593 2.99 -7.13 -2.11
CA LYS A 593 4.32 -6.51 -2.20
C LYS A 593 4.19 -4.99 -2.08
N SER A 594 5.32 -4.34 -1.83
CA SER A 594 5.46 -2.89 -1.79
C SER A 594 6.63 -2.44 -2.68
N LEU A 595 6.82 -1.14 -2.85
CA LEU A 595 8.05 -0.59 -3.45
C LEU A 595 9.32 -1.10 -2.74
N PHE A 596 9.26 -1.32 -1.43
CA PHE A 596 10.38 -1.82 -0.63
C PHE A 596 10.68 -3.31 -0.88
N SER A 597 9.73 -4.08 -1.42
CA SER A 597 10.00 -5.44 -1.90
C SER A 597 11.07 -5.50 -2.98
N ILE A 598 11.24 -4.40 -3.72
CA ILE A 598 12.26 -4.25 -4.77
C ILE A 598 13.50 -3.54 -4.23
N MET A 599 13.32 -2.49 -3.41
CA MET A 599 14.46 -1.73 -2.88
C MET A 599 15.30 -2.54 -1.88
N VAL A 600 14.70 -3.41 -1.06
CA VAL A 600 15.46 -4.27 -0.13
C VAL A 600 16.47 -5.16 -0.88
N PRO A 601 16.09 -5.96 -1.90
CA PRO A 601 17.06 -6.76 -2.65
C PRO A 601 18.05 -5.91 -3.45
N GLN A 602 17.66 -4.74 -3.98
CA GLN A 602 18.63 -3.79 -4.57
C GLN A 602 19.72 -3.41 -3.56
N HIS A 603 19.33 -3.09 -2.32
CA HIS A 603 20.28 -2.77 -1.26
C HIS A 603 21.11 -3.98 -0.81
N GLN A 604 20.54 -5.20 -0.78
CA GLN A 604 21.29 -6.43 -0.53
C GLN A 604 22.39 -6.65 -1.58
N GLN A 605 22.06 -6.46 -2.86
CA GLN A 605 23.04 -6.53 -3.95
C GLN A 605 24.16 -5.49 -3.79
N ILE A 606 23.77 -4.23 -3.52
CA ILE A 606 24.69 -3.11 -3.33
C ILE A 606 25.69 -3.42 -2.20
N VAL A 607 25.21 -3.79 -1.00
CA VAL A 607 26.11 -4.04 0.13
C VAL A 607 26.95 -5.29 -0.07
N SER A 608 26.41 -6.34 -0.70
CA SER A 608 27.17 -7.56 -1.03
C SER A 608 28.35 -7.24 -1.94
N TRP A 609 28.12 -6.45 -3.00
CA TRP A 609 29.18 -6.00 -3.88
C TRP A 609 30.19 -5.07 -3.18
N LEU A 610 29.71 -4.09 -2.39
CA LEU A 610 30.59 -3.21 -1.62
C LEU A 610 31.52 -4.00 -0.71
N CYS A 611 31.02 -5.03 -0.01
CA CYS A 611 31.81 -5.93 0.82
C CYS A 611 32.90 -6.69 0.05
N SER A 612 32.73 -6.91 -1.26
CA SER A 612 33.75 -7.58 -2.08
C SER A 612 34.91 -6.65 -2.50
N LEU A 613 34.75 -5.33 -2.38
CA LEU A 613 35.77 -4.37 -2.79
C LEU A 613 36.97 -4.43 -1.81
N PRO A 614 38.21 -4.54 -2.29
CA PRO A 614 39.37 -4.82 -1.43
C PRO A 614 39.72 -3.68 -0.45
N TYR A 615 39.20 -2.48 -0.70
CA TYR A 615 39.40 -1.27 0.10
C TYR A 615 38.19 -0.91 0.97
N VAL A 616 37.13 -1.71 0.95
CA VAL A 616 35.96 -1.53 1.83
C VAL A 616 36.13 -2.37 3.08
N ASP A 617 35.73 -1.79 4.21
CA ASP A 617 35.55 -2.53 5.45
C ASP A 617 34.10 -3.02 5.54
N SER A 618 33.90 -4.33 5.39
CA SER A 618 32.57 -4.97 5.33
C SER A 618 31.76 -4.84 6.62
N ASP A 619 32.42 -4.60 7.76
CA ASP A 619 31.77 -4.49 9.06
C ASP A 619 31.35 -3.05 9.37
N ARG A 620 31.72 -2.09 8.51
CA ARG A 620 31.55 -0.65 8.74
C ARG A 620 30.86 0.05 7.57
N ILE A 621 29.68 -0.45 7.20
CA ILE A 621 28.80 0.16 6.19
C ILE A 621 27.61 0.84 6.89
N ALA A 622 27.53 2.16 6.82
CA ALA A 622 26.44 2.96 7.39
C ALA A 622 25.38 3.31 6.35
N PHE A 623 24.15 3.54 6.80
CA PHE A 623 23.08 4.14 5.99
C PHE A 623 22.76 5.56 6.46
N TYR A 624 22.69 6.54 5.57
CA TYR A 624 22.30 7.92 5.87
C TYR A 624 21.38 8.48 4.77
N GLY A 625 20.10 8.66 5.11
CA GLY A 625 19.09 9.14 4.16
C GLY A 625 18.26 10.31 4.64
N LEU A 626 17.88 11.18 3.70
CA LEU A 626 17.01 12.34 3.94
C LEU A 626 15.63 12.16 3.29
N SER A 627 14.56 12.54 4.00
CA SER A 627 13.19 12.58 3.47
C SER A 627 12.68 11.19 3.06
N TYR A 628 12.36 10.93 1.79
CA TYR A 628 12.10 9.56 1.32
C TYR A 628 13.31 8.64 1.56
N GLY A 629 14.54 9.18 1.55
CA GLY A 629 15.72 8.45 2.00
C GLY A 629 15.71 8.14 3.50
N GLY A 630 15.09 8.99 4.32
CA GLY A 630 14.81 8.69 5.73
C GLY A 630 13.80 7.54 5.87
N LYS A 631 12.77 7.48 5.02
CA LYS A 631 11.86 6.33 4.94
C LYS A 631 12.62 5.04 4.60
N THR A 632 13.56 5.12 3.66
CA THR A 632 14.48 4.01 3.34
C THR A 632 15.34 3.64 4.55
N ALA A 633 15.85 4.60 5.32
CA ALA A 633 16.63 4.35 6.55
C ALA A 633 15.81 3.60 7.63
N MET A 634 14.49 3.72 7.62
CA MET A 634 13.60 3.01 8.55
C MET A 634 13.13 1.65 8.02
N ARG A 635 13.27 1.34 6.73
CA ARG A 635 12.71 0.12 6.11
C ARG A 635 13.78 -0.86 5.61
N VAL A 636 14.90 -0.35 5.10
CA VAL A 636 15.98 -1.18 4.54
C VAL A 636 16.97 -1.66 5.61
N PRO A 637 17.58 -0.81 6.45
CA PRO A 637 18.51 -1.28 7.48
C PRO A 637 17.96 -2.35 8.44
N PRO A 638 16.68 -2.36 8.85
CA PRO A 638 16.10 -3.48 9.59
C PRO A 638 16.26 -4.84 8.90
N LEU A 639 16.23 -4.87 7.57
CA LEU A 639 16.17 -6.09 6.74
C LEU A 639 17.49 -6.43 6.04
N VAL A 640 18.41 -5.47 5.97
CA VAL A 640 19.74 -5.64 5.39
C VAL A 640 20.77 -5.51 6.51
N GLY A 641 21.11 -6.65 7.11
CA GLY A 641 21.94 -6.74 8.32
C GLY A 641 23.37 -6.21 8.17
N ASN A 642 23.88 -6.09 6.94
CA ASN A 642 25.21 -5.53 6.65
C ASN A 642 25.32 -4.04 6.99
N TYR A 643 24.20 -3.31 7.11
CA TYR A 643 24.25 -1.94 7.60
C TYR A 643 24.55 -1.95 9.10
N CYS A 644 25.71 -1.45 9.50
CA CYS A 644 26.14 -1.42 10.90
C CYS A 644 25.47 -0.29 11.72
N LEU A 645 24.92 0.73 11.07
CA LEU A 645 24.15 1.82 11.69
C LEU A 645 23.20 2.49 10.67
N ALA A 646 22.23 3.26 11.16
CA ALA A 646 21.30 4.03 10.33
C ALA A 646 21.05 5.45 10.84
N ILE A 647 20.99 6.41 9.93
CA ILE A 647 20.63 7.82 10.19
C ILE A 647 19.38 8.17 9.37
N CYS A 648 18.31 8.56 10.07
CA CYS A 648 17.06 9.02 9.48
C CYS A 648 16.96 10.54 9.60
N SER A 649 17.15 11.25 8.49
CA SER A 649 17.13 12.71 8.45
C SER A 649 15.85 13.24 7.80
N ALA A 650 15.30 14.31 8.40
CA ALA A 650 14.17 15.06 7.86
C ALA A 650 12.96 14.18 7.47
N ASP A 651 12.69 13.13 8.26
CA ASP A 651 11.59 12.19 8.03
C ASP A 651 11.01 11.60 9.32
N PHE A 652 11.86 11.28 10.30
CA PHE A 652 11.44 10.58 11.51
C PHE A 652 10.35 11.33 12.30
N ASN A 653 9.18 10.70 12.54
CA ASN A 653 8.08 11.25 13.33
C ASN A 653 7.06 10.14 13.71
N GLU A 654 5.98 10.48 14.42
CA GLU A 654 4.81 9.58 14.58
C GLU A 654 4.17 9.34 13.20
N TRP A 655 4.62 8.27 12.52
CA TRP A 655 4.34 8.02 11.12
C TRP A 655 2.87 7.64 10.86
N ILE A 656 2.27 6.89 11.77
CA ILE A 656 0.87 6.45 11.66
C ILE A 656 -0.07 7.65 11.77
N TRP A 657 0.17 8.57 12.70
CA TRP A 657 -0.54 9.85 12.79
C TRP A 657 -0.38 10.67 11.52
N LYS A 658 0.83 10.70 10.94
CA LYS A 658 1.10 11.41 9.70
C LYS A 658 0.36 10.83 8.49
N ASN A 659 0.05 9.54 8.47
CA ASN A 659 -0.72 8.93 7.38
C ASN A 659 -2.23 8.91 7.64
N VAL A 660 -2.67 8.80 8.90
CA VAL A 660 -4.09 8.56 9.22
C VAL A 660 -4.85 9.82 9.62
N SER A 661 -4.17 10.85 10.15
CA SER A 661 -4.87 12.02 10.67
C SER A 661 -5.56 12.81 9.56
N THR A 662 -6.87 12.97 9.67
CA THR A 662 -7.68 13.88 8.84
C THR A 662 -7.79 15.29 9.44
N ARG A 663 -6.98 15.61 10.45
CA ARG A 663 -6.98 16.93 11.10
C ARG A 663 -5.64 17.64 10.96
N SER A 664 -4.54 16.90 11.05
CA SER A 664 -3.20 17.48 11.00
C SER A 664 -2.86 18.02 9.61
N PRO A 665 -2.37 19.27 9.48
CA PRO A 665 -1.88 19.78 8.19
C PRO A 665 -0.59 19.10 7.70
N TYR A 666 0.10 18.36 8.58
CA TYR A 666 1.30 17.58 8.23
C TYR A 666 0.98 16.24 7.56
N SER A 667 -0.29 15.83 7.58
CA SER A 667 -0.72 14.52 7.12
C SER A 667 -0.61 14.33 5.60
N TYR A 668 -0.30 13.10 5.17
CA TYR A 668 -0.28 12.67 3.77
C TYR A 668 -1.68 12.55 3.13
N ILE A 669 -2.75 12.58 3.93
CA ILE A 669 -4.13 12.68 3.40
C ILE A 669 -4.29 13.98 2.57
N TRP A 670 -3.50 15.01 2.87
CA TRP A 670 -3.53 16.31 2.20
C TRP A 670 -2.53 16.48 1.06
N SER A 671 -1.91 15.40 0.60
CA SER A 671 -0.86 15.46 -0.41
C SER A 671 -1.13 14.52 -1.59
N GLY A 672 -0.23 14.51 -2.59
CA GLY A 672 -0.40 13.76 -3.84
C GLY A 672 0.27 12.40 -3.86
N GLU A 673 0.96 12.03 -2.78
CA GLU A 673 1.72 10.80 -2.60
C GLU A 673 0.79 9.65 -2.22
N TYR A 674 -0.08 9.23 -3.13
CA TYR A 674 -1.04 8.14 -2.90
C TYR A 674 -0.38 6.76 -2.73
N GLU A 675 0.90 6.63 -3.04
CA GLU A 675 1.71 5.42 -2.87
C GLU A 675 2.20 5.20 -1.43
N ILE A 676 2.06 6.21 -0.56
CA ILE A 676 2.76 6.25 0.73
C ILE A 676 2.12 5.37 1.81
N PHE A 677 0.85 5.02 1.63
CA PHE A 677 0.07 4.26 2.61
C PHE A 677 0.44 2.78 2.56
N GLU A 678 0.71 2.19 3.72
CA GLU A 678 1.18 0.81 3.89
C GLU A 678 0.13 0.02 4.68
N PHE A 679 -0.34 -1.10 4.12
CA PHE A 679 -1.47 -1.84 4.68
C PHE A 679 -1.18 -2.32 6.11
N ASP A 680 -2.09 -2.02 7.04
CA ASP A 680 -2.06 -2.48 8.43
C ASP A 680 -0.80 -2.09 9.23
N LEU A 681 -0.06 -1.06 8.77
CA LEU A 681 1.10 -0.56 9.48
C LEU A 681 0.72 -0.02 10.86
N GLY A 682 -0.44 0.65 10.97
CA GLY A 682 -0.95 1.22 12.21
C GLY A 682 -1.10 0.23 13.36
N ASN A 683 -1.42 -1.04 13.07
CA ASN A 683 -1.56 -2.07 14.11
C ASN A 683 -0.27 -2.86 14.35
N THR A 684 0.75 -2.66 13.51
CA THR A 684 1.98 -3.47 13.51
C THR A 684 3.21 -2.64 13.84
N PHE A 685 3.59 -1.65 13.03
CA PHE A 685 4.83 -0.86 13.21
C PHE A 685 4.58 0.65 13.18
N ASN A 686 5.35 1.39 13.96
CA ASN A 686 5.68 2.79 13.69
C ASN A 686 7.20 2.93 13.62
N TYR A 687 7.73 4.14 13.50
CA TYR A 687 9.16 4.38 13.40
C TYR A 687 9.92 3.97 14.66
N ALA A 688 9.32 4.03 15.85
CA ALA A 688 9.93 3.50 17.06
C ALA A 688 10.07 1.97 16.99
N GLU A 689 9.04 1.25 16.52
CA GLU A 689 9.13 -0.20 16.31
C GLU A 689 10.13 -0.56 15.21
N MET A 690 10.22 0.23 14.13
CA MET A 690 11.26 0.04 13.09
C MET A 690 12.68 0.29 13.63
N ALA A 691 12.87 1.30 14.49
CA ALA A 691 14.14 1.53 15.18
C ALA A 691 14.48 0.38 16.16
N ALA A 692 13.48 -0.25 16.77
CA ALA A 692 13.68 -1.47 17.57
C ALA A 692 14.24 -2.62 16.71
N LEU A 693 13.85 -2.73 15.44
CA LEU A 693 14.45 -3.69 14.51
C LEU A 693 15.88 -3.33 14.05
N ILE A 694 16.33 -2.10 14.26
CA ILE A 694 17.71 -1.68 14.01
C ILE A 694 18.61 -2.03 15.21
N THR A 695 18.06 -1.90 16.41
CA THR A 695 18.70 -2.17 17.70
C THR A 695 19.33 -3.58 17.73
N PRO A 696 20.55 -3.76 18.26
CA PRO A 696 21.38 -2.83 19.07
C PRO A 696 22.36 -1.98 18.25
N ARG A 697 22.21 -1.92 16.93
CA ARG A 697 23.05 -1.09 16.06
C ARG A 697 22.82 0.40 16.35
N PRO A 698 23.83 1.28 16.18
CA PRO A 698 23.63 2.70 16.37
C PRO A 698 22.55 3.28 15.45
N PHE A 699 21.76 4.19 16.00
CA PHE A 699 20.66 4.84 15.30
C PHE A 699 20.62 6.34 15.63
N MET A 700 20.44 7.16 14.60
CA MET A 700 20.36 8.62 14.78
C MET A 700 19.20 9.24 14.00
N VAL A 701 18.60 10.27 14.59
CA VAL A 701 17.66 11.17 13.91
C VAL A 701 18.29 12.55 13.72
N GLU A 702 18.11 13.15 12.54
CA GLU A 702 18.51 14.54 12.26
C GLU A 702 17.29 15.36 11.89
N ARG A 703 17.06 16.45 12.62
CA ARG A 703 15.80 17.20 12.58
C ARG A 703 16.01 18.71 12.59
N GLY A 704 15.58 19.37 11.51
CA GLY A 704 15.49 20.83 11.44
C GLY A 704 14.17 21.35 12.03
N HIS A 705 14.23 22.38 12.88
CA HIS A 705 13.04 22.99 13.52
C HIS A 705 12.00 23.54 12.53
N PHE A 706 12.42 23.92 11.31
CA PHE A 706 11.55 24.49 10.28
C PHE A 706 11.18 23.47 9.19
N ASP A 707 11.44 22.19 9.41
CA ASP A 707 11.08 21.15 8.46
C ASP A 707 9.55 20.93 8.45
N GLY A 708 8.93 21.20 7.28
CA GLY A 708 7.50 21.02 7.04
C GLY A 708 7.01 19.56 6.96
N VAL A 709 7.90 18.58 7.17
CA VAL A 709 7.58 17.15 7.21
C VAL A 709 6.74 16.77 8.44
N ALA A 710 7.02 17.36 9.60
CA ALA A 710 6.35 17.08 10.87
C ALA A 710 6.63 18.25 11.83
N PRO A 711 5.88 18.42 12.93
CA PRO A 711 6.26 19.33 14.02
C PRO A 711 7.23 18.67 15.00
N ASP A 712 8.00 19.46 15.77
CA ASP A 712 9.01 18.92 16.69
C ASP A 712 8.40 18.02 17.76
N GLU A 713 7.18 18.31 18.20
CA GLU A 713 6.46 17.58 19.23
C GLU A 713 6.22 16.12 18.84
N THR A 714 5.84 15.84 17.59
CA THR A 714 5.59 14.46 17.15
C THR A 714 6.90 13.70 16.88
N VAL A 715 7.94 14.41 16.44
CA VAL A 715 9.30 13.85 16.33
C VAL A 715 9.83 13.48 17.71
N ALA A 716 9.72 14.37 18.68
CA ALA A 716 10.17 14.16 20.05
C ALA A 716 9.36 13.05 20.75
N TYR A 717 8.04 13.02 20.55
CA TYR A 717 7.16 11.97 21.08
C TYR A 717 7.59 10.59 20.60
N GLU A 718 7.83 10.42 19.29
CA GLU A 718 8.22 9.13 18.75
C GLU A 718 9.65 8.75 19.16
N PHE A 719 10.59 9.71 19.14
CA PHE A 719 11.97 9.45 19.51
C PHE A 719 12.13 9.11 21.00
N ALA A 720 11.26 9.63 21.87
CA ALA A 720 11.26 9.29 23.29
C ALA A 720 11.09 7.78 23.53
N LYS A 721 10.31 7.08 22.69
CA LYS A 721 10.14 5.62 22.76
C LYS A 721 11.44 4.89 22.39
N VAL A 722 12.13 5.34 21.35
CA VAL A 722 13.43 4.78 20.92
C VAL A 722 14.48 5.00 22.01
N ARG A 723 14.57 6.22 22.54
CA ARG A 723 15.49 6.52 23.64
C ARG A 723 15.20 5.68 24.88
N TYR A 724 13.93 5.46 25.23
CA TYR A 724 13.57 4.57 26.34
C TYR A 724 14.09 3.15 26.13
N LEU A 725 13.93 2.58 24.93
CA LEU A 725 14.47 1.27 24.57
C LEU A 725 16.00 1.22 24.71
N TYR A 726 16.73 2.12 24.04
CA TYR A 726 18.19 2.10 24.05
C TYR A 726 18.77 2.40 25.42
N GLN A 727 18.31 3.46 26.08
CA GLN A 727 18.91 3.97 27.30
C GLN A 727 18.40 3.23 28.55
N ALA A 728 17.08 3.12 28.71
CA ALA A 728 16.50 2.63 29.97
C ALA A 728 16.33 1.11 29.98
N GLN A 729 15.94 0.50 28.86
CA GLN A 729 15.68 -0.94 28.83
C GLN A 729 16.96 -1.75 28.55
N LEU A 730 17.82 -1.29 27.62
CA LEU A 730 19.00 -2.04 27.17
C LEU A 730 20.35 -1.49 27.66
N GLY A 731 20.39 -0.28 28.23
CA GLY A 731 21.63 0.31 28.76
C GLY A 731 22.67 0.71 27.71
N ILE A 732 22.27 0.89 26.45
CA ILE A 732 23.10 1.25 25.28
C ILE A 732 22.77 2.66 24.74
N GLY A 733 22.47 3.58 25.65
CA GLY A 733 22.05 4.95 25.30
C GLY A 733 23.10 5.73 24.49
N ASP A 734 24.37 5.36 24.57
CA ASP A 734 25.47 5.96 23.79
C ASP A 734 25.42 5.64 22.29
N ARG A 735 24.52 4.74 21.86
CA ARG A 735 24.29 4.34 20.46
C ARG A 735 23.06 5.00 19.83
N CYS A 736 22.31 5.82 20.57
CA CYS A 736 21.09 6.45 20.08
C CYS A 736 21.12 7.96 20.30
N GLU A 737 20.98 8.74 19.22
CA GLU A 737 21.10 10.20 19.27
C GLU A 737 20.05 10.90 18.40
N ILE A 738 19.67 12.12 18.77
CA ILE A 738 18.89 13.02 17.91
C ILE A 738 19.56 14.39 17.88
N GLU A 739 19.77 14.92 16.68
CA GLU A 739 20.23 16.29 16.46
C GLU A 739 19.05 17.19 16.10
N TRP A 740 18.89 18.27 16.87
CA TRP A 740 17.96 19.36 16.58
C TRP A 740 18.75 20.59 16.17
N PHE A 741 18.36 21.24 15.07
CA PHE A 741 19.05 22.44 14.59
C PHE A 741 18.08 23.46 13.98
N PRO A 742 18.43 24.77 14.02
CA PRO A 742 17.61 25.83 13.43
C PRO A 742 17.74 25.81 11.90
N GLY A 743 17.03 24.90 11.24
CA GLY A 743 17.10 24.74 9.80
C GLY A 743 15.84 24.13 9.18
N PRO A 744 15.73 24.19 7.84
CA PRO A 744 14.59 23.67 7.09
C PRO A 744 14.72 22.16 6.85
N HIS A 745 13.99 21.65 5.87
CA HIS A 745 14.12 20.31 5.33
C HIS A 745 15.47 20.13 4.61
N THR A 746 16.54 19.80 5.35
CA THR A 746 17.91 19.69 4.81
C THR A 746 18.83 18.80 5.68
N ILE A 747 19.94 18.34 5.10
CA ILE A 747 21.08 17.76 5.81
C ILE A 747 21.85 18.88 6.52
N ASN A 748 22.02 18.79 7.85
CA ASN A 748 22.90 19.69 8.59
C ASN A 748 24.36 19.25 8.48
N GLY A 749 24.61 17.94 8.57
CA GLY A 749 25.93 17.35 8.37
C GLY A 749 26.95 17.72 9.45
N LYS A 750 26.50 18.08 10.66
CA LYS A 750 27.37 18.35 11.81
C LYS A 750 27.32 17.20 12.80
N GLY A 751 26.24 17.07 13.57
CA GLY A 751 26.08 15.96 14.51
C GLY A 751 26.10 14.61 13.80
N THR A 752 25.48 14.50 12.63
CA THR A 752 25.51 13.26 11.83
C THR A 752 26.91 12.86 11.37
N PHE A 753 27.78 13.81 11.01
CA PHE A 753 29.16 13.51 10.65
C PHE A 753 29.98 13.09 11.87
N GLU A 754 29.78 13.74 13.02
CA GLU A 754 30.41 13.34 14.27
C GLU A 754 29.98 11.93 14.70
N PHE A 755 28.69 11.61 14.57
CA PHE A 755 28.13 10.30 14.82
C PHE A 755 28.76 9.22 13.93
N LEU A 756 28.90 9.50 12.63
CA LEU A 756 29.57 8.60 11.68
C LEU A 756 31.04 8.37 12.06
N HIS A 757 31.80 9.44 12.35
CA HIS A 757 33.20 9.30 12.79
C HIS A 757 33.35 8.49 14.08
N LYS A 758 32.45 8.69 15.06
CA LYS A 758 32.42 7.96 16.32
C LYS A 758 32.09 6.47 16.11
N HIS A 759 30.98 6.16 15.45
CA HIS A 759 30.45 4.80 15.39
C HIS A 759 31.08 3.95 14.27
N LEU A 760 31.72 4.57 13.27
CA LEU A 760 32.54 3.87 12.27
C LEU A 760 34.03 3.86 12.62
N SER A 761 34.42 4.37 13.80
CA SER A 761 35.80 4.43 14.28
C SER A 761 36.75 5.01 13.21
N TRP A 762 36.41 6.18 12.68
CA TRP A 762 37.19 6.85 11.63
C TRP A 762 37.62 8.24 12.10
N PRO A 763 38.90 8.64 11.96
CA PRO A 763 39.40 9.92 12.47
C PRO A 763 38.61 11.12 11.94
N ASN A 764 38.18 12.02 12.84
CA ASN A 764 37.52 13.25 12.47
C ASN A 764 38.59 14.32 12.15
N PRO A 765 38.67 14.83 10.91
CA PRO A 765 39.67 15.84 10.55
C PRO A 765 39.47 17.20 11.22
N HIS A 766 38.36 17.41 11.92
CA HIS A 766 38.00 18.66 12.61
C HIS A 766 38.11 18.57 14.14
N ARG A 767 38.65 17.48 14.70
CA ARG A 767 38.91 17.32 16.15
C ARG A 767 40.37 17.12 16.45
#